data_AF-A0A1Y1UX95-F1
#
_entry.id   AF-A0A1Y1UX95-F1
#
_cell.length_a   1.000
_cell.length_b   1.000
_cell.length_c   1.000
_cell.angle_alpha   90.00
_cell.angle_beta   90.00
_cell.angle_gamma   90.00
#
_symmetry.space_group_name_H-M   'P 1'
#
loop_
_entity.id
_entity.type
_entity.pdbx_description
1 polymer ?
#
loop_
_entity_poly.entity_id
_entity_poly.type
_entity_poly.pdbx_seq_one_letter_code
_entity_poly.pdbx_strand_id
1 'polypeptide(L)'
;MMSSIKLEEMKRNAIITHVHGLQEIKELYNKLRNTTNPKDIASYGQHIVNISKYQESANWQYKNILRQFPESVDILKVYVLFLTDVMNKDDLANKTANRIPREIEEMENKRNSICSNNFKNKKAITLSSNSLASATYSEVPSCISGVSGLGKEIRKKISLKNSMTKKYILPIKQLKVKMTICIILFIIVFGIQALFTIFIFDSIKKNVEMLNTNMCIPGYIKSIAFFIRNLSLNFITGKMYNYYRNNGALIGISGFLAEQNLPIVTAHMDVPTVNPLYIPVGKYSFDTVETISLADAYKKLLSFVKFCLNRGFLSETENMEEILFEPHFRYFLINSIRNMDLVFIRCKEILRDKIINLFGNVTVIIIGLELTLAIITLYIGFITFFPLKKSTKKISFNALKMLKCLSKENYEQITKDYEEKIETLCENYELEKEDIELKNDKGSLFKNIILFFSFIIIIAYIVISGIPVLQTITEVKDIIAISQKSIDRLLAVRTIQMYTYEVINQDKSVFLQDEPQRILKSHLNQLELIQDELKTGSYGGPTFDAYPLLNDVLKEGGCFRYEGNNDCDNMTYDSSYGFSKEIGTLPINELIREYIYNVKNFISNYEKGKYVNVPFSSKENISIIFEEVSNDQFFKLQDSLVDNIVGDLQYINQVIMEHGESLLSQMSEEVTILIGIGVVLFLTIDFFVFNKMYTEKIKEMNALVSFLFLVPPSIINKNEKYKSFLETAQVIE
;
A
#
# COMPACT_ATOMS: atom_id res chain seq x y z
N MET A 1 -35.68 26.44 42.55
CA MET A 1 -34.43 26.87 43.20
C MET A 1 -33.19 26.43 42.43
N MET A 2 -33.02 25.13 42.13
CA MET A 2 -31.85 24.63 41.39
C MET A 2 -31.68 25.22 39.96
N SER A 3 -32.79 25.55 39.29
CA SER A 3 -32.78 26.23 37.98
C SER A 3 -32.30 27.69 38.05
N SER A 4 -32.55 28.39 39.17
CA SER A 4 -32.17 29.79 39.37
C SER A 4 -30.68 29.93 39.68
N ILE A 5 -30.13 29.05 40.51
CA ILE A 5 -28.68 29.04 40.82
C ILE A 5 -27.87 28.77 39.55
N LYS A 6 -28.28 27.78 38.75
CA LYS A 6 -27.63 27.45 37.48
C LYS A 6 -27.68 28.61 36.48
N LEU A 7 -28.80 29.35 36.42
CA LEU A 7 -28.93 30.52 35.56
C LEU A 7 -27.95 31.62 35.94
N GLU A 8 -27.87 31.96 37.23
CA GLU A 8 -26.96 33.00 37.73
C GLU A 8 -25.49 32.62 37.51
N GLU A 9 -25.12 31.35 37.68
CA GLU A 9 -23.76 30.88 37.39
C GLU A 9 -23.43 30.98 35.88
N MET A 10 -24.34 30.53 35.00
CA MET A 10 -24.14 30.64 33.56
C MET A 10 -24.06 32.11 33.12
N LYS A 11 -24.89 32.97 33.69
CA LYS A 11 -24.93 34.41 33.46
C LYS A 11 -23.62 35.07 33.90
N ARG A 12 -23.17 34.84 35.14
CA ARG A 12 -21.89 35.35 35.66
C ARG A 12 -20.74 34.96 34.74
N ASN A 13 -20.64 33.70 34.34
CA ASN A 13 -19.60 33.22 33.41
C ASN A 13 -19.65 33.91 32.03
N ALA A 14 -20.86 34.14 31.49
CA ALA A 14 -21.05 34.86 30.22
C ALA A 14 -20.60 36.33 30.31
N ILE A 15 -20.87 36.96 31.45
CA ILE A 15 -20.53 38.36 31.70
C ILE A 15 -19.02 38.51 31.96
N ILE A 16 -18.39 37.61 32.72
CA ILE A 16 -16.93 37.58 32.89
C ILE A 16 -16.24 37.46 31.52
N THR A 17 -16.71 36.54 30.67
CA THR A 17 -16.17 36.36 29.31
C THR A 17 -16.40 37.61 28.43
N HIS A 18 -17.53 38.30 28.60
CA HIS A 18 -17.83 39.58 27.94
C HIS A 18 -16.83 40.66 28.39
N VAL A 19 -16.64 40.83 29.70
CA VAL A 19 -15.72 41.80 30.29
C VAL A 19 -14.28 41.56 29.81
N HIS A 20 -13.81 40.31 29.77
CA HIS A 20 -12.50 40.01 29.18
C HIS A 20 -12.39 40.41 27.71
N GLY A 21 -13.47 40.24 26.93
CA GLY A 21 -13.52 40.71 25.54
C GLY A 21 -13.35 42.23 25.43
N LEU A 22 -14.03 42.99 26.29
CA LEU A 22 -13.89 44.46 26.36
C LEU A 22 -12.49 44.87 26.83
N GLN A 23 -11.93 44.17 27.81
CA GLN A 23 -10.59 44.44 28.34
C GLN A 23 -9.51 44.23 27.28
N GLU A 24 -9.57 43.15 26.51
CA GLU A 24 -8.64 42.91 25.40
C GLU A 24 -8.74 44.00 24.31
N ILE A 25 -9.96 44.48 24.02
CA ILE A 25 -10.18 45.60 23.10
C ILE A 25 -9.53 46.88 23.66
N LYS A 26 -9.77 47.20 24.94
CA LYS A 26 -9.18 48.35 25.65
C LYS A 26 -7.65 48.30 25.64
N GLU A 27 -7.08 47.16 26.02
CA GLU A 27 -5.63 46.95 26.04
C GLU A 27 -5.01 47.09 24.66
N LEU A 28 -5.66 46.57 23.61
CA LEU A 28 -5.19 46.73 22.24
C LEU A 28 -5.17 48.21 21.81
N TYR A 29 -6.22 48.98 22.11
CA TYR A 29 -6.23 50.42 21.84
C TYR A 29 -5.14 51.17 22.61
N ASN A 30 -4.92 50.84 23.89
CA ASN A 30 -3.84 51.42 24.69
C ASN A 30 -2.45 51.11 24.15
N LYS A 31 -2.20 49.87 23.71
CA LYS A 31 -0.93 49.50 23.06
C LYS A 31 -0.75 50.25 21.75
N LEU A 32 -1.78 50.33 20.91
CA LEU A 32 -1.73 51.11 19.66
C LEU A 32 -1.45 52.60 19.91
N ARG A 33 -2.06 53.21 20.94
CA ARG A 33 -1.80 54.60 21.37
C ARG A 33 -0.32 54.85 21.70
N ASN A 34 0.30 53.90 22.42
CA ASN A 34 1.66 54.03 22.94
C ASN A 34 2.74 53.56 21.96
N THR A 35 2.36 53.03 20.80
CA THR A 35 3.31 52.44 19.84
C THR A 35 4.04 53.51 19.04
N THR A 36 5.34 53.65 19.29
CA THR A 36 6.23 54.48 18.47
C THR A 36 6.75 53.72 17.27
N ASN A 37 7.13 52.44 17.45
CA ASN A 37 7.72 51.58 16.43
C ASN A 37 6.66 50.72 15.70
N PRO A 38 6.51 50.84 14.37
CA PRO A 38 5.56 50.02 13.63
C PRO A 38 5.82 48.51 13.75
N LYS A 39 7.05 48.07 14.06
CA LYS A 39 7.35 46.64 14.22
C LYS A 39 6.58 45.99 15.37
N ASP A 40 6.24 46.74 16.41
CA ASP A 40 5.53 46.23 17.58
C ASP A 40 4.08 45.83 17.24
N ILE A 41 3.50 46.46 16.21
CA ILE A 41 2.15 46.17 15.70
C ILE A 41 2.01 44.70 15.25
N ALA A 42 3.11 44.09 14.78
CA ALA A 42 3.09 42.68 14.38
C ALA A 42 2.80 41.73 15.56
N SER A 43 3.17 42.12 16.78
CA SER A 43 2.90 41.36 18.00
C SER A 43 1.44 41.49 18.48
N TYR A 44 0.76 42.58 18.11
CA TYR A 44 -0.62 42.86 18.55
C TYR A 44 -1.67 41.97 17.89
N GLY A 45 -1.30 41.23 16.84
CA GLY A 45 -2.17 40.21 16.26
C GLY A 45 -2.66 39.18 17.30
N GLN A 46 -1.91 38.96 18.39
CA GLN A 46 -2.35 38.08 19.47
C GLN A 46 -3.62 38.57 20.20
N HIS A 47 -3.79 39.89 20.36
CA HIS A 47 -5.00 40.47 20.94
C HIS A 47 -6.22 40.18 20.06
N ILE A 48 -6.09 40.26 18.73
CA ILE A 48 -7.18 39.90 17.81
C ILE A 48 -7.57 38.43 17.94
N VAL A 49 -6.60 37.54 18.15
CA VAL A 49 -6.87 36.12 18.42
C VAL A 49 -7.65 35.96 19.73
N ASN A 50 -7.27 36.67 20.79
CA ASN A 50 -7.96 36.62 22.08
C ASN A 50 -9.38 37.20 21.99
N ILE A 51 -9.55 38.36 21.34
CA ILE A 51 -10.86 38.97 21.06
C ILE A 51 -11.75 37.99 20.31
N SER A 52 -11.22 37.31 19.27
CA SER A 52 -11.97 36.29 18.54
C SER A 52 -12.42 35.14 19.45
N LYS A 53 -11.57 34.68 20.38
CA LYS A 53 -11.92 33.62 21.34
C LYS A 53 -13.03 34.07 22.29
N TYR A 54 -12.90 35.25 22.90
CA TYR A 54 -13.90 35.79 23.82
C TYR A 54 -15.23 36.07 23.11
N GLN A 55 -15.18 36.60 21.88
CA GLN A 55 -16.36 36.77 21.03
C GLN A 55 -17.11 35.46 20.81
N GLU A 56 -16.41 34.36 20.54
CA GLU A 56 -17.06 33.06 20.30
C GLU A 56 -17.58 32.43 21.58
N SER A 57 -16.78 32.45 22.64
CA SER A 57 -17.13 31.88 23.94
C SER A 57 -18.35 32.58 24.54
N ALA A 58 -18.32 33.91 24.67
CA ALA A 58 -19.44 34.67 25.21
C ALA A 58 -20.69 34.55 24.34
N ASN A 59 -20.55 34.62 23.01
CA ASN A 59 -21.70 34.45 22.10
C ASN A 59 -22.35 33.05 22.24
N TRP A 60 -21.54 32.00 22.42
CA TRP A 60 -22.05 30.66 22.67
C TRP A 60 -22.74 30.58 24.04
N GLN A 61 -22.13 31.13 25.09
CA GLN A 61 -22.70 31.17 26.43
C GLN A 61 -24.05 31.91 26.44
N TYR A 62 -24.12 33.13 25.91
CA TYR A 62 -25.38 33.88 25.80
C TYR A 62 -26.44 33.13 25.01
N LYS A 63 -26.11 32.56 23.84
CA LYS A 63 -27.07 31.77 23.06
C LYS A 63 -27.54 30.51 23.78
N ASN A 64 -26.66 29.84 24.51
CA ASN A 64 -27.00 28.66 25.29
C ASN A 64 -27.95 29.03 26.43
N ILE A 65 -27.68 30.14 27.12
CA ILE A 65 -28.57 30.67 28.15
C ILE A 65 -29.93 31.02 27.54
N LEU A 66 -29.98 31.78 26.46
CA LEU A 66 -31.24 32.19 25.81
C LEU A 66 -32.03 31.00 25.23
N ARG A 67 -31.37 29.88 24.91
CA ARG A 67 -32.07 28.65 24.50
C ARG A 67 -32.70 27.93 25.70
N GLN A 68 -32.06 27.96 26.86
CA GLN A 68 -32.56 27.34 28.09
C GLN A 68 -33.56 28.23 28.83
N PHE A 69 -33.40 29.55 28.75
CA PHE A 69 -34.14 30.57 29.47
C PHE A 69 -34.54 31.71 28.51
N PRO A 70 -35.46 31.45 27.57
CA PRO A 70 -35.85 32.43 26.55
C PRO A 70 -36.51 33.69 27.12
N GLU A 71 -37.12 33.61 28.31
CA GLU A 71 -37.84 34.73 28.95
C GLU A 71 -36.94 35.69 29.76
N SER A 72 -35.61 35.45 29.78
CA SER A 72 -34.66 36.25 30.58
C SER A 72 -34.32 37.57 29.88
N VAL A 73 -35.18 38.59 30.07
CA VAL A 73 -35.05 39.92 29.45
C VAL A 73 -33.74 40.61 29.82
N ASP A 74 -33.27 40.45 31.06
CA ASP A 74 -32.01 40.96 31.56
C ASP A 74 -30.81 40.42 30.75
N ILE A 75 -30.77 39.12 30.52
CA ILE A 75 -29.70 38.46 29.73
C ILE A 75 -29.78 38.88 28.27
N LEU A 76 -30.99 39.07 27.74
CA LEU A 76 -31.18 39.56 26.38
C LEU A 76 -30.65 41.00 26.22
N LYS A 77 -30.84 41.87 27.23
CA LYS A 77 -30.25 43.21 27.27
C LYS A 77 -28.71 43.17 27.29
N VAL A 78 -28.11 42.35 28.15
CA VAL A 78 -26.63 42.22 28.18
C VAL A 78 -26.10 41.62 26.89
N TYR A 79 -26.81 40.65 26.31
CA TYR A 79 -26.41 40.08 25.03
C TYR A 79 -26.46 41.13 23.91
N VAL A 80 -27.44 42.03 23.90
CA VAL A 80 -27.48 43.17 22.96
C VAL A 80 -26.28 44.09 23.15
N LEU A 81 -25.87 44.38 24.39
CA LEU A 81 -24.64 45.15 24.68
C LEU A 81 -23.42 44.41 24.13
N PHE A 82 -23.27 43.12 24.44
CA PHE A 82 -22.16 42.29 23.93
C PHE A 82 -22.11 42.26 22.39
N LEU A 83 -23.25 42.12 21.73
CA LEU A 83 -23.35 42.14 20.27
C LEU A 83 -22.89 43.46 19.68
N THR A 84 -23.14 44.57 20.38
CA THR A 84 -22.80 45.93 19.94
C THR A 84 -21.34 46.26 20.25
N ASP A 85 -20.94 46.11 21.52
CA ASP A 85 -19.65 46.58 22.06
C ASP A 85 -18.48 45.64 21.80
N VAL A 86 -18.71 44.33 21.70
CA VAL A 86 -17.64 43.35 21.46
C VAL A 86 -17.71 42.77 20.05
N MET A 87 -18.89 42.30 19.60
CA MET A 87 -19.01 41.66 18.29
C MET A 87 -19.21 42.64 17.11
N ASN A 88 -19.63 43.88 17.41
CA ASN A 88 -19.99 44.88 16.42
C ASN A 88 -20.99 44.38 15.36
N LYS A 89 -22.07 43.73 15.81
CA LYS A 89 -23.15 43.16 15.00
C LYS A 89 -24.44 43.91 15.25
N ASP A 90 -24.45 45.19 14.87
CA ASP A 90 -25.58 46.11 15.07
C ASP A 90 -26.88 45.57 14.46
N ASP A 91 -26.82 44.80 13.37
CA ASP A 91 -27.97 44.13 12.76
C ASP A 91 -28.59 43.08 13.68
N LEU A 92 -27.75 42.22 14.25
CA LEU A 92 -28.19 41.18 15.17
C LEU A 92 -28.62 41.79 16.50
N ALA A 93 -27.91 42.82 16.98
CA ALA A 93 -28.27 43.58 18.17
C ALA A 93 -29.65 44.22 18.02
N ASN A 94 -29.91 44.93 16.91
CA ASN A 94 -31.22 45.53 16.63
C ASN A 94 -32.33 44.47 16.47
N LYS A 95 -32.04 43.36 15.78
CA LYS A 95 -33.00 42.26 15.65
C LYS A 95 -33.35 41.63 17.00
N THR A 96 -32.37 41.54 17.89
CA THR A 96 -32.53 40.98 19.23
C THR A 96 -33.23 41.99 20.15
N ALA A 97 -32.86 43.26 20.11
CA ALA A 97 -33.50 44.34 20.85
C ALA A 97 -34.98 44.49 20.49
N ASN A 98 -35.35 44.35 19.22
CA ASN A 98 -36.75 44.37 18.77
C ASN A 98 -37.59 43.18 19.25
N ARG A 99 -36.98 42.12 19.81
CA ARG A 99 -37.72 41.03 20.49
C ARG A 99 -38.12 41.41 21.92
N ILE A 100 -37.37 42.30 22.58
CA ILE A 100 -37.61 42.71 23.97
C ILE A 100 -39.04 43.27 24.17
N PRO A 101 -39.53 44.24 23.36
CA PRO A 101 -40.86 44.80 23.57
C PRO A 101 -41.96 43.77 23.34
N ARG A 102 -41.79 42.85 22.38
CA ARG A 102 -42.77 41.80 22.08
C ARG A 102 -42.88 40.78 23.20
N GLU A 103 -41.76 40.38 23.79
CA GLU A 103 -41.76 39.45 24.93
C GLU A 103 -42.32 40.12 26.19
N ILE A 104 -42.06 41.42 26.40
CA ILE A 104 -42.67 42.19 27.50
C ILE A 104 -44.18 42.34 27.29
N GLU A 105 -44.63 42.71 26.09
CA GLU A 105 -46.07 42.80 25.74
C GLU A 105 -46.77 41.43 25.83
N GLU A 106 -46.12 40.33 25.42
CA GLU A 106 -46.66 38.98 25.57
C GLU A 106 -46.73 38.55 27.05
N MET A 107 -45.75 38.92 27.88
CA MET A 107 -45.78 38.66 29.33
C MET A 107 -46.83 39.52 30.05
N GLU A 108 -46.99 40.79 29.68
CA GLU A 108 -48.04 41.68 30.21
C GLU A 108 -49.43 41.23 29.76
N ASN A 109 -49.60 40.80 28.52
CA ASN A 109 -50.86 40.24 28.02
C ASN A 109 -51.16 38.85 28.62
N LYS A 110 -50.16 38.02 28.94
CA LYS A 110 -50.35 36.79 29.73
C LYS A 110 -50.72 37.08 31.19
N ARG A 111 -50.14 38.11 31.81
CA ARG A 111 -50.52 38.54 33.16
C ARG A 111 -51.94 39.12 33.21
N ASN A 112 -52.33 39.86 32.17
CA ASN A 112 -53.66 40.47 32.07
C ASN A 112 -54.75 39.48 31.63
N SER A 113 -54.42 38.39 30.91
CA SER A 113 -55.38 37.35 30.50
C SER A 113 -55.66 36.27 31.56
N ILE A 114 -54.98 36.27 32.70
CA ILE A 114 -55.30 35.40 33.85
C ILE A 114 -56.50 35.94 34.67
N CYS A 115 -57.02 37.15 34.35
CA CYS A 115 -58.14 37.77 35.05
C CYS A 115 -59.41 37.99 34.19
N SER A 116 -59.62 37.23 33.11
CA SER A 116 -60.92 37.23 32.40
C SER A 116 -61.36 35.83 31.97
N ASN A 117 -62.16 35.17 32.82
CA ASN A 117 -62.92 34.00 32.44
C ASN A 117 -64.20 34.38 31.67
N ASN A 118 -64.53 33.55 30.69
CA ASN A 118 -65.85 33.31 30.07
C ASN A 118 -66.43 34.37 29.12
N PHE A 119 -66.44 34.10 27.82
CA PHE A 119 -67.67 33.68 27.12
C PHE A 119 -67.40 33.09 25.71
N LYS A 120 -68.25 32.12 25.36
CA LYS A 120 -68.29 31.29 24.14
C LYS A 120 -68.55 32.09 22.86
N ASN A 121 -67.96 31.69 21.73
CA ASN A 121 -68.66 30.95 20.64
C ASN A 121 -67.89 30.86 19.31
N LYS A 122 -67.90 29.63 18.78
CA LYS A 122 -68.12 29.17 17.39
C LYS A 122 -67.37 29.78 16.18
N LYS A 123 -66.76 28.83 15.44
CA LYS A 123 -66.73 28.65 13.96
C LYS A 123 -66.01 29.73 13.14
N ALA A 124 -65.35 29.47 12.02
CA ALA A 124 -64.84 28.30 11.31
C ALA A 124 -64.15 28.86 10.03
N ILE A 125 -63.15 28.15 9.50
CA ILE A 125 -62.83 28.02 8.06
C ILE A 125 -61.97 29.11 7.35
N THR A 126 -61.02 28.60 6.54
CA THR A 126 -60.34 29.12 5.32
C THR A 126 -59.30 30.25 5.43
N LEU A 127 -58.03 30.02 5.10
CA LEU A 127 -57.37 29.91 3.77
C LEU A 127 -56.96 31.25 3.16
N SER A 128 -55.65 31.35 2.89
CA SER A 128 -54.99 32.01 1.77
C SER A 128 -55.12 33.52 1.57
N SER A 129 -53.98 34.15 1.32
CA SER A 129 -53.63 34.84 0.05
C SER A 129 -52.86 36.15 0.24
N ASN A 130 -51.91 36.32 -0.66
CA ASN A 130 -51.13 37.53 -0.93
C ASN A 130 -52.04 38.68 -1.38
N SER A 131 -51.77 39.90 -0.94
CA SER A 131 -51.81 41.14 -1.76
C SER A 131 -51.35 42.30 -0.86
N LEU A 132 -50.28 43.03 -1.20
CA LEU A 132 -50.29 44.23 -2.03
C LEU A 132 -51.33 45.29 -1.60
N ALA A 133 -50.79 46.37 -1.04
CA ALA A 133 -51.22 47.76 -1.08
C ALA A 133 -52.73 48.09 -0.91
N SER A 134 -53.05 48.71 0.22
CA SER A 134 -53.90 49.90 0.21
C SER A 134 -53.65 50.73 1.48
N ALA A 135 -53.27 51.98 1.28
CA ALA A 135 -53.26 53.00 2.32
C ALA A 135 -54.69 53.30 2.77
N THR A 136 -54.88 53.54 4.06
CA THR A 136 -55.90 54.47 4.54
C THR A 136 -55.50 54.99 5.91
N TYR A 137 -55.64 56.30 6.03
CA TYR A 137 -55.41 57.14 7.20
C TYR A 137 -56.18 56.65 8.42
N SER A 138 -55.50 56.53 9.56
CA SER A 138 -56.10 56.76 10.88
C SER A 138 -55.10 57.53 11.73
N GLU A 139 -55.47 58.76 12.08
CA GLU A 139 -54.72 59.66 12.95
C GLU A 139 -54.63 59.07 14.36
N VAL A 140 -53.43 58.62 14.74
CA VAL A 140 -53.04 58.40 16.14
C VAL A 140 -51.62 58.99 16.27
N PRO A 141 -51.29 59.75 17.34
CA PRO A 141 -50.12 60.62 17.35
C PRO A 141 -48.81 59.83 17.24
N SER A 142 -48.11 60.04 16.14
CA SER A 142 -46.81 59.50 15.82
C SER A 142 -45.70 60.19 16.63
N CYS A 143 -45.21 59.52 17.67
CA CYS A 143 -43.88 59.73 18.21
C CYS A 143 -43.08 58.44 17.94
N ILE A 144 -42.19 58.45 16.93
CA ILE A 144 -41.17 57.43 16.51
C ILE A 144 -40.98 57.43 14.97
N SER A 145 -41.44 58.44 14.22
CA SER A 145 -41.17 58.56 12.78
C SER A 145 -39.76 59.07 12.43
N GLY A 146 -38.88 59.32 13.41
CA GLY A 146 -37.49 59.78 13.19
C GLY A 146 -36.46 58.70 12.81
N VAL A 147 -36.82 57.41 12.81
CA VAL A 147 -35.85 56.29 12.66
C VAL A 147 -35.50 55.95 11.19
N SER A 148 -36.12 56.62 10.22
CA SER A 148 -35.88 56.42 8.77
C SER A 148 -34.41 56.67 8.36
N GLY A 149 -33.69 57.58 9.05
CA GLY A 149 -32.28 57.88 8.79
C GLY A 149 -31.30 56.86 9.39
N LEU A 150 -31.53 56.45 10.64
CA LEU A 150 -30.61 55.57 11.40
C LEU A 150 -30.43 54.20 10.71
N GLY A 151 -31.50 53.68 10.10
CA GLY A 151 -31.44 52.44 9.33
C GLY A 151 -30.54 52.51 8.10
N LYS A 152 -30.38 53.68 7.46
CA LYS A 152 -29.52 53.85 6.28
C LYS A 152 -28.04 53.79 6.65
N GLU A 153 -27.64 54.43 7.75
CA GLU A 153 -26.26 54.42 8.23
C GLU A 153 -25.81 53.03 8.68
N ILE A 154 -26.67 52.33 9.44
CA ILE A 154 -26.42 50.95 9.87
C ILE A 154 -26.26 50.03 8.65
N ARG A 155 -27.16 50.14 7.64
CA ARG A 155 -27.03 49.37 6.38
C ARG A 155 -25.73 49.68 5.63
N LYS A 156 -25.32 50.95 5.57
CA LYS A 156 -24.04 51.34 4.94
C LYS A 156 -22.85 50.71 5.69
N LYS A 157 -22.82 50.83 7.03
CA LYS A 157 -21.78 50.22 7.88
C LYS A 157 -21.70 48.71 7.67
N ILE A 158 -22.84 48.01 7.66
CA ILE A 158 -22.91 46.56 7.41
C ILE A 158 -22.39 46.21 6.01
N SER A 159 -22.77 46.96 4.98
CA SER A 159 -22.31 46.73 3.61
C SER A 159 -20.79 46.87 3.50
N LEU A 160 -20.21 47.92 4.09
CA LEU A 160 -18.76 48.14 4.15
C LEU A 160 -18.04 47.04 4.93
N LYS A 161 -18.57 46.67 6.11
CA LYS A 161 -18.06 45.57 6.94
C LYS A 161 -18.04 44.26 6.16
N ASN A 162 -19.13 43.92 5.48
CA ASN A 162 -19.24 42.71 4.67
C ASN A 162 -18.28 42.72 3.47
N SER A 163 -18.11 43.88 2.83
CA SER A 163 -17.14 44.07 1.74
C SER A 163 -15.71 43.82 2.21
N MET A 164 -15.30 44.44 3.32
CA MET A 164 -13.95 44.26 3.90
C MET A 164 -13.75 42.81 4.39
N THR A 165 -14.75 42.24 5.06
CA THR A 165 -14.78 40.83 5.49
C THR A 165 -14.53 39.89 4.31
N LYS A 166 -15.26 40.09 3.20
CA LYS A 166 -15.07 39.32 1.97
C LYS A 166 -13.65 39.47 1.43
N LYS A 167 -13.11 40.70 1.37
CA LYS A 167 -11.73 40.96 0.89
C LYS A 167 -10.66 40.29 1.76
N TYR A 168 -10.81 40.29 3.08
CA TYR A 168 -9.81 39.72 4.00
C TYR A 168 -9.89 38.19 4.10
N ILE A 169 -11.09 37.62 3.97
CA ILE A 169 -11.32 36.17 4.05
C ILE A 169 -11.06 35.48 2.72
N LEU A 170 -11.27 36.16 1.58
CA LEU A 170 -11.14 35.56 0.25
C LEU A 170 -9.78 34.88 0.01
N PRO A 171 -8.61 35.50 0.34
CA PRO A 171 -7.31 34.84 0.21
C PRO A 171 -7.19 33.55 1.04
N ILE A 172 -7.76 33.54 2.25
CA ILE A 172 -7.74 32.37 3.14
C ILE A 172 -8.62 31.25 2.58
N LYS A 173 -9.81 31.59 2.06
CA LYS A 173 -10.69 30.63 1.38
C LYS A 173 -10.04 30.05 0.13
N GLN A 174 -9.36 30.87 -0.66
CA GLN A 174 -8.62 30.41 -1.84
C GLN A 174 -7.49 29.44 -1.45
N LEU A 175 -6.74 29.74 -0.37
CA LEU A 175 -5.72 28.83 0.16
C LEU A 175 -6.31 27.51 0.67
N LYS A 176 -7.48 27.55 1.33
CA LYS A 176 -8.19 26.33 1.75
C LYS A 176 -8.56 25.45 0.56
N VAL A 177 -9.11 26.05 -0.49
CA VAL A 177 -9.46 25.31 -1.73
C VAL A 177 -8.21 24.71 -2.36
N LYS A 178 -7.10 25.46 -2.46
CA LYS A 178 -5.82 24.92 -2.95
C LYS A 178 -5.33 23.74 -2.12
N MET A 179 -5.45 23.81 -0.78
CA MET A 179 -5.10 22.71 0.09
C MET A 179 -5.94 21.46 -0.18
N THR A 180 -7.26 21.59 -0.26
CA THR A 180 -8.16 20.47 -0.58
C THR A 180 -7.80 19.84 -1.93
N ILE A 181 -7.49 20.65 -2.95
CA ILE A 181 -7.03 20.16 -4.25
C ILE A 181 -5.73 19.35 -4.12
N CYS A 182 -4.75 19.85 -3.36
CA CYS A 182 -3.50 19.12 -3.14
C CYS A 182 -3.70 17.80 -2.38
N ILE A 183 -4.63 17.76 -1.42
CA ILE A 183 -4.96 16.53 -0.67
C ILE A 183 -5.63 15.51 -1.58
N ILE A 184 -6.58 15.94 -2.42
CA ILE A 184 -7.21 15.08 -3.42
C ILE A 184 -6.14 14.53 -4.38
N LEU A 185 -5.22 15.39 -4.86
CA LEU A 185 -4.11 14.96 -5.71
C LEU A 185 -3.21 13.93 -5.01
N PHE A 186 -2.89 14.14 -3.72
CA PHE A 186 -2.13 13.19 -2.93
C PHE A 186 -2.83 11.82 -2.86
N ILE A 187 -4.13 11.80 -2.58
CA ILE A 187 -4.94 10.56 -2.52
C ILE A 187 -4.94 9.86 -3.89
N ILE A 188 -5.04 10.60 -4.99
CA ILE A 188 -4.97 10.03 -6.35
C ILE A 188 -3.60 9.40 -6.60
N VAL A 189 -2.50 10.09 -6.30
CA VAL A 189 -1.14 9.54 -6.49
C VAL A 189 -0.93 8.28 -5.64
N PHE A 190 -1.39 8.30 -4.38
CA PHE A 190 -1.31 7.16 -3.48
C PHE A 190 -2.14 5.96 -3.99
N GLY A 191 -3.34 6.22 -4.53
CA GLY A 191 -4.16 5.19 -5.18
C GLY A 191 -3.53 4.63 -6.47
N ILE A 192 -2.86 5.45 -7.27
CA ILE A 192 -2.14 4.99 -8.46
C ILE A 192 -0.97 4.09 -8.08
N GLN A 193 -0.18 4.48 -7.07
CA GLN A 193 0.94 3.67 -6.55
C GLN A 193 0.47 2.26 -6.19
N ALA A 194 -0.62 2.19 -5.44
CA ALA A 194 -1.24 0.96 -5.02
C ALA A 194 -1.70 0.04 -6.16
N LEU A 195 -2.51 0.58 -7.08
CA LEU A 195 -3.00 -0.17 -8.23
C LEU A 195 -1.85 -0.72 -9.06
N PHE A 196 -0.78 0.07 -9.19
CA PHE A 196 0.42 -0.34 -9.88
C PHE A 196 1.16 -1.49 -9.17
N THR A 197 1.30 -1.42 -7.84
CA THR A 197 1.87 -2.53 -7.04
C THR A 197 1.06 -3.81 -7.21
N ILE A 198 -0.27 -3.74 -7.07
CA ILE A 198 -1.17 -4.90 -7.25
C ILE A 198 -1.02 -5.49 -8.66
N PHE A 199 -1.03 -4.64 -9.69
CA PHE A 199 -0.87 -5.09 -11.08
C PHE A 199 0.47 -5.80 -11.31
N ILE A 200 1.56 -5.32 -10.71
CA ILE A 200 2.85 -6.01 -10.85
C ILE A 200 2.86 -7.30 -10.05
N PHE A 201 2.29 -7.34 -8.85
CA PHE A 201 2.20 -8.59 -8.08
C PHE A 201 1.40 -9.66 -8.81
N ASP A 202 0.31 -9.31 -9.46
CA ASP A 202 -0.43 -10.24 -10.34
C ASP A 202 0.40 -10.72 -11.53
N SER A 203 1.20 -9.82 -12.12
CA SER A 203 2.13 -10.18 -13.20
C SER A 203 3.23 -11.13 -12.71
N ILE A 204 3.79 -10.87 -11.53
CA ILE A 204 4.82 -11.71 -10.92
C ILE A 204 4.24 -13.07 -10.56
N LYS A 205 3.05 -13.13 -9.95
CA LYS A 205 2.33 -14.36 -9.65
C LYS A 205 2.20 -15.25 -10.88
N LYS A 206 1.73 -14.70 -12.01
CA LYS A 206 1.65 -15.44 -13.28
C LYS A 206 3.01 -15.96 -13.77
N ASN A 207 4.08 -15.17 -13.61
CA ASN A 207 5.41 -15.62 -13.99
C ASN A 207 5.97 -16.68 -13.02
N VAL A 208 5.62 -16.63 -11.73
CA VAL A 208 5.97 -17.66 -10.73
C VAL A 208 5.29 -18.99 -11.07
N GLU A 209 4.01 -18.97 -11.42
CA GLU A 209 3.25 -20.14 -11.88
C GLU A 209 3.90 -20.77 -13.14
N MET A 210 4.24 -19.93 -14.13
CA MET A 210 4.98 -20.36 -15.32
C MET A 210 6.36 -20.94 -14.99
N LEU A 211 7.06 -20.34 -14.02
CA LEU A 211 8.36 -20.79 -13.56
C LEU A 211 8.26 -22.15 -12.86
N ASN A 212 7.25 -22.36 -12.00
CA ASN A 212 6.99 -23.63 -11.32
C ASN A 212 6.88 -24.78 -12.34
N THR A 213 6.09 -24.56 -13.39
CA THR A 213 5.89 -25.54 -14.47
C THR A 213 7.18 -25.82 -15.25
N ASN A 214 8.00 -24.79 -15.50
CA ASN A 214 9.21 -24.90 -16.33
C ASN A 214 10.49 -25.31 -15.57
N MET A 215 10.52 -25.17 -14.25
CA MET A 215 11.71 -25.46 -13.43
C MET A 215 12.18 -26.90 -13.57
N CYS A 216 11.26 -27.84 -13.77
CA CYS A 216 11.55 -29.27 -13.90
C CYS A 216 12.10 -29.68 -15.27
N ILE A 217 12.07 -28.81 -16.29
CA ILE A 217 12.47 -29.12 -17.67
C ILE A 217 13.86 -29.79 -17.74
N PRO A 218 14.93 -29.29 -17.10
CA PRO A 218 16.25 -29.92 -17.18
C PRO A 218 16.25 -31.37 -16.69
N GLY A 219 15.56 -31.65 -15.58
CA GLY A 219 15.42 -33.00 -15.04
C GLY A 219 14.61 -33.93 -15.94
N TYR A 220 13.55 -33.42 -16.57
CA TYR A 220 12.76 -34.20 -17.53
C TYR A 220 13.51 -34.51 -18.81
N ILE A 221 14.31 -33.58 -19.31
CA ILE A 221 15.14 -33.82 -20.50
C ILE A 221 16.19 -34.89 -20.22
N LYS A 222 16.78 -34.88 -19.03
CA LYS A 222 17.68 -35.95 -18.62
C LYS A 222 16.97 -37.30 -18.48
N SER A 223 15.73 -37.29 -17.98
CA SER A 223 14.89 -38.49 -17.92
C SER A 223 14.56 -39.02 -19.32
N ILE A 224 14.25 -38.15 -20.27
CA ILE A 224 14.05 -38.52 -21.68
C ILE A 224 15.31 -39.18 -22.26
N ALA A 225 16.48 -38.58 -22.05
CA ALA A 225 17.73 -39.14 -22.55
C ALA A 225 17.99 -40.55 -21.98
N PHE A 226 17.74 -40.75 -20.68
CA PHE A 226 17.81 -42.05 -20.03
C PHE A 226 16.83 -43.07 -20.65
N PHE A 227 15.54 -42.71 -20.78
CA PHE A 227 14.55 -43.64 -21.31
C PHE A 227 14.74 -43.94 -22.80
N ILE A 228 15.17 -42.97 -23.61
CA ILE A 228 15.49 -43.18 -25.03
C ILE A 228 16.70 -44.11 -25.16
N ARG A 229 17.71 -43.95 -24.30
CA ARG A 229 18.84 -44.86 -24.26
C ARG A 229 18.40 -46.28 -23.93
N ASN A 230 17.61 -46.49 -22.89
CA ASN A 230 17.09 -47.83 -22.58
C ASN A 230 16.13 -48.36 -23.66
N LEU A 231 15.36 -47.50 -24.32
CA LEU A 231 14.52 -47.87 -25.46
C LEU A 231 15.36 -48.38 -26.63
N SER A 232 16.50 -47.74 -26.92
CA SER A 232 17.44 -48.22 -27.95
C SER A 232 17.97 -49.63 -27.64
N LEU A 233 18.30 -49.90 -26.37
CA LEU A 233 18.74 -51.23 -25.93
C LEU A 233 17.60 -52.26 -26.04
N ASN A 234 16.36 -51.87 -25.73
CA ASN A 234 15.19 -52.73 -25.93
C ASN A 234 14.99 -53.10 -27.41
N PHE A 235 15.19 -52.17 -28.34
CA PHE A 235 15.09 -52.45 -29.78
C PHE A 235 16.17 -53.42 -30.25
N ILE A 236 17.39 -53.29 -29.73
CA ILE A 236 18.51 -54.18 -30.06
C ILE A 236 18.28 -55.59 -29.51
N THR A 237 17.84 -55.70 -28.26
CA THR A 237 17.70 -56.98 -27.53
C THR A 237 16.37 -57.69 -27.77
N GLY A 238 15.32 -56.98 -28.21
CA GLY A 238 13.98 -57.53 -28.42
C GLY A 238 13.18 -57.79 -27.14
N LYS A 239 13.54 -57.15 -26.00
CA LYS A 239 12.89 -57.38 -24.70
C LYS A 239 11.62 -56.51 -24.54
N MET A 240 10.46 -57.10 -24.85
CA MET A 240 9.15 -56.42 -24.87
C MET A 240 8.71 -55.80 -23.53
N TYR A 241 8.94 -56.45 -22.40
CA TYR A 241 8.48 -55.93 -21.09
C TYR A 241 9.10 -54.56 -20.76
N ASN A 242 10.43 -54.47 -20.90
CA ASN A 242 11.17 -53.23 -20.66
C ASN A 242 10.88 -52.17 -21.74
N TYR A 243 10.53 -52.59 -22.96
CA TYR A 243 10.07 -51.69 -24.02
C TYR A 243 8.81 -50.92 -23.57
N TYR A 244 7.77 -51.60 -23.11
CA TYR A 244 6.52 -50.94 -22.70
C TYR A 244 6.72 -49.99 -21.52
N ARG A 245 7.55 -50.36 -20.55
CA ARG A 245 7.91 -49.49 -19.41
C ARG A 245 8.55 -48.18 -19.87
N ASN A 246 9.60 -48.26 -20.68
CA ASN A 246 10.35 -47.08 -21.15
C ASN A 246 9.53 -46.24 -22.13
N ASN A 247 8.79 -46.89 -23.02
CA ASN A 247 7.90 -46.22 -23.96
C ASN A 247 6.76 -45.47 -23.25
N GLY A 248 6.13 -46.09 -22.25
CA GLY A 248 5.09 -45.46 -21.44
C GLY A 248 5.60 -44.23 -20.68
N ALA A 249 6.78 -44.34 -20.04
CA ALA A 249 7.41 -43.21 -19.35
C ALA A 249 7.73 -42.05 -20.31
N LEU A 250 8.23 -42.33 -21.51
CA LEU A 250 8.50 -41.32 -22.53
C LEU A 250 7.23 -40.64 -23.03
N ILE A 251 6.15 -41.40 -23.26
CA ILE A 251 4.85 -40.84 -23.66
C ILE A 251 4.35 -39.88 -22.58
N GLY A 252 4.38 -40.28 -21.30
CA GLY A 252 3.97 -39.42 -20.19
C GLY A 252 4.77 -38.12 -20.10
N ILE A 253 6.10 -38.22 -20.08
CA ILE A 253 6.97 -37.03 -19.96
C ILE A 253 6.86 -36.14 -21.21
N SER A 254 6.85 -36.71 -22.41
CA SER A 254 6.75 -35.92 -23.65
C SER A 254 5.38 -35.27 -23.82
N GLY A 255 4.31 -35.92 -23.36
CA GLY A 255 2.97 -35.34 -23.28
C GLY A 255 2.95 -34.11 -22.37
N PHE A 256 3.45 -34.24 -21.14
CA PHE A 256 3.56 -33.11 -20.21
C PHE A 256 4.37 -31.95 -20.79
N LEU A 257 5.56 -32.22 -21.35
CA LEU A 257 6.42 -31.21 -21.96
C LEU A 257 5.76 -30.53 -23.19
N ALA A 258 5.01 -31.29 -24.00
CA ALA A 258 4.34 -30.76 -25.18
C ALA A 258 3.09 -29.94 -24.84
N GLU A 259 2.33 -30.34 -23.83
CA GLU A 259 1.06 -29.69 -23.47
C GLU A 259 1.25 -28.51 -22.51
N GLN A 260 2.06 -28.68 -21.47
CA GLN A 260 2.21 -27.69 -20.39
C GLN A 260 3.37 -26.72 -20.64
N ASN A 261 4.53 -27.23 -21.05
CA ASN A 261 5.75 -26.42 -21.15
C ASN A 261 5.94 -25.75 -22.51
N LEU A 262 5.68 -26.45 -23.62
CA LEU A 262 5.93 -25.96 -24.98
C LEU A 262 5.28 -24.59 -25.28
N PRO A 263 4.02 -24.31 -24.87
CA PRO A 263 3.42 -22.98 -25.07
C PRO A 263 4.22 -21.87 -24.37
N ILE A 264 4.66 -22.12 -23.13
CA ILE A 264 5.41 -21.15 -22.33
C ILE A 264 6.81 -20.94 -22.90
N VAL A 265 7.50 -22.03 -23.26
CA VAL A 265 8.84 -21.98 -23.88
C VAL A 265 8.79 -21.22 -25.20
N THR A 266 7.79 -21.50 -26.05
CA THR A 266 7.65 -20.82 -27.35
C THR A 266 7.33 -19.32 -27.19
N ALA A 267 6.54 -18.95 -26.17
CA ALA A 267 6.16 -17.55 -25.95
C ALA A 267 7.26 -16.69 -25.31
N HIS A 268 8.18 -17.29 -24.54
CA HIS A 268 9.10 -16.53 -23.68
C HIS A 268 10.59 -16.84 -23.89
N MET A 269 10.95 -17.86 -24.67
CA MET A 269 12.33 -18.34 -24.77
C MET A 269 12.86 -18.37 -26.21
N ASP A 270 12.44 -17.40 -27.03
CA ASP A 270 13.03 -17.16 -28.35
C ASP A 270 14.38 -16.41 -28.22
N VAL A 271 15.31 -17.02 -27.50
CA VAL A 271 16.66 -16.53 -27.27
C VAL A 271 17.66 -17.55 -27.77
N PRO A 272 18.78 -17.13 -28.41
CA PRO A 272 19.78 -18.05 -28.92
C PRO A 272 20.42 -18.85 -27.79
N THR A 273 20.67 -20.14 -28.01
CA THR A 273 21.40 -20.96 -27.05
C THR A 273 22.86 -20.51 -26.99
N VAL A 274 23.38 -20.30 -25.78
CA VAL A 274 24.81 -19.95 -25.58
C VAL A 274 25.71 -21.14 -25.91
N ASN A 275 25.23 -22.35 -25.64
CA ASN A 275 25.91 -23.59 -25.94
C ASN A 275 25.27 -24.25 -27.16
N PRO A 276 26.05 -24.81 -28.08
CA PRO A 276 25.49 -25.49 -29.23
C PRO A 276 24.97 -26.88 -28.87
N LEU A 277 24.06 -27.39 -29.69
CA LEU A 277 23.66 -28.79 -29.69
C LEU A 277 24.36 -29.52 -30.84
N TYR A 278 24.79 -30.75 -30.60
CA TYR A 278 25.26 -31.64 -31.65
C TYR A 278 24.05 -32.27 -32.34
N ILE A 279 23.93 -32.09 -33.63
CA ILE A 279 22.86 -32.64 -34.45
C ILE A 279 23.48 -33.69 -35.38
N PRO A 280 23.25 -34.98 -35.13
CA PRO A 280 23.84 -36.01 -35.97
C PRO A 280 23.27 -35.96 -37.40
N VAL A 281 24.15 -35.97 -38.41
CA VAL A 281 23.78 -35.90 -39.83
C VAL A 281 23.91 -37.29 -40.47
N GLY A 282 23.15 -38.27 -39.99
CA GLY A 282 23.17 -39.63 -40.54
C GLY A 282 24.30 -40.55 -40.05
N LYS A 283 24.32 -41.80 -40.54
CA LYS A 283 25.14 -42.92 -40.04
C LYS A 283 26.66 -42.71 -40.13
N TYR A 284 27.12 -41.88 -41.08
CA TYR A 284 28.55 -41.73 -41.43
C TYR A 284 29.02 -40.28 -41.56
N SER A 285 28.26 -39.28 -41.12
CA SER A 285 28.68 -37.87 -41.22
C SER A 285 29.02 -37.26 -39.87
N PHE A 286 29.84 -36.21 -39.90
CA PHE A 286 30.16 -35.41 -38.72
C PHE A 286 28.89 -34.75 -38.17
N ASP A 287 28.77 -34.69 -36.84
CA ASP A 287 27.65 -34.02 -36.19
C ASP A 287 27.71 -32.51 -36.53
N THR A 288 26.60 -31.93 -36.98
CA THR A 288 26.51 -30.48 -37.13
C THR A 288 26.38 -29.85 -35.77
N VAL A 289 27.17 -28.79 -35.54
CA VAL A 289 27.11 -28.00 -34.31
C VAL A 289 26.16 -26.84 -34.60
N GLU A 290 24.97 -26.88 -34.03
CA GLU A 290 23.93 -25.88 -34.28
C GLU A 290 23.73 -24.98 -33.06
N THR A 291 23.73 -23.67 -33.28
CA THR A 291 23.23 -22.65 -32.35
C THR A 291 21.87 -22.19 -32.83
N ILE A 292 20.81 -22.66 -32.17
CA ILE A 292 19.41 -22.33 -32.49
C ILE A 292 18.77 -21.59 -31.32
N SER A 293 17.53 -21.11 -31.47
CA SER A 293 16.79 -20.56 -30.34
C SER A 293 16.49 -21.68 -29.31
N LEU A 294 16.33 -21.33 -28.04
CA LEU A 294 15.96 -22.30 -27.00
C LEU A 294 14.58 -22.91 -27.28
N ALA A 295 13.65 -22.12 -27.82
CA ALA A 295 12.35 -22.63 -28.27
C ALA A 295 12.47 -23.65 -29.42
N ASP A 296 13.34 -23.42 -30.40
CA ASP A 296 13.53 -24.35 -31.51
C ASP A 296 14.31 -25.60 -31.08
N ALA A 297 15.29 -25.45 -30.17
CA ALA A 297 15.95 -26.58 -29.53
C ALA A 297 14.95 -27.48 -28.80
N TYR A 298 13.99 -26.87 -28.10
CA TYR A 298 12.94 -27.59 -27.39
C TYR A 298 11.96 -28.30 -28.34
N LYS A 299 11.51 -27.63 -29.42
CA LYS A 299 10.67 -28.27 -30.46
C LYS A 299 11.39 -29.42 -31.15
N LYS A 300 12.68 -29.23 -31.46
CA LYS A 300 13.52 -30.26 -32.10
C LYS A 300 13.69 -31.47 -31.19
N LEU A 301 13.95 -31.25 -29.90
CA LEU A 301 13.95 -32.30 -28.88
C LEU A 301 12.65 -33.12 -28.93
N LEU A 302 11.48 -32.47 -28.82
CA LEU A 302 10.19 -33.17 -28.84
C LEU A 302 9.92 -33.91 -30.16
N SER A 303 10.31 -33.34 -31.30
CA SER A 303 10.23 -34.01 -32.59
C SER A 303 11.08 -35.28 -32.62
N PHE A 304 12.28 -35.23 -32.04
CA PHE A 304 13.17 -36.39 -31.99
C PHE A 304 12.67 -37.44 -31.00
N VAL A 305 12.06 -37.04 -29.87
CA VAL A 305 11.38 -37.99 -28.98
C VAL A 305 10.26 -38.71 -29.73
N LYS A 306 9.42 -37.97 -30.46
CA LYS A 306 8.33 -38.53 -31.26
C LYS A 306 8.85 -39.51 -32.32
N PHE A 307 10.00 -39.21 -32.92
CA PHE A 307 10.64 -40.14 -33.84
C PHE A 307 11.04 -41.44 -33.13
N CYS A 308 11.77 -41.35 -32.01
CA CYS A 308 12.21 -42.52 -31.24
C CYS A 308 11.05 -43.39 -30.75
N LEU A 309 9.92 -42.79 -30.35
CA LEU A 309 8.70 -43.49 -29.95
C LEU A 309 8.06 -44.28 -31.11
N ASN A 310 8.16 -43.77 -32.33
CA ASN A 310 7.59 -44.42 -33.52
C ASN A 310 8.54 -45.42 -34.20
N ARG A 311 9.78 -45.57 -33.69
CA ARG A 311 10.74 -46.54 -34.20
C ARG A 311 10.28 -47.96 -33.84
N GLY A 312 10.22 -48.84 -34.84
CA GLY A 312 9.93 -50.26 -34.62
C GLY A 312 11.16 -51.03 -34.11
N PHE A 313 10.98 -52.30 -33.73
CA PHE A 313 12.09 -53.21 -33.48
C PHE A 313 12.93 -53.45 -34.74
N LEU A 314 14.14 -53.97 -34.56
CA LEU A 314 15.00 -54.38 -35.67
C LEU A 314 14.27 -55.40 -36.56
N SER A 315 14.24 -55.13 -37.87
CA SER A 315 13.83 -56.13 -38.85
C SER A 315 14.93 -57.19 -39.02
N GLU A 316 14.61 -58.33 -39.64
CA GLU A 316 15.59 -59.41 -39.89
C GLU A 316 16.80 -58.95 -40.72
N THR A 317 16.65 -57.87 -41.50
CA THR A 317 17.69 -57.31 -42.35
C THR A 317 18.52 -56.21 -41.68
N GLU A 318 18.09 -55.70 -40.52
CA GLU A 318 18.77 -54.62 -39.80
C GLU A 318 19.74 -55.18 -38.76
N ASN A 319 20.90 -54.53 -38.62
CA ASN A 319 21.87 -54.84 -37.56
C ASN A 319 21.72 -53.85 -36.39
N MET A 320 22.37 -54.13 -35.26
CA MET A 320 22.34 -53.23 -34.08
C MET A 320 22.89 -51.83 -34.37
N GLU A 321 23.79 -51.69 -35.34
CA GLU A 321 24.38 -50.42 -35.74
C GLU A 321 23.33 -49.47 -36.33
N GLU A 322 22.28 -50.01 -36.96
CA GLU A 322 21.15 -49.22 -37.44
C GLU A 322 20.43 -48.48 -36.30
N ILE A 323 20.41 -49.02 -35.09
CA ILE A 323 19.81 -48.35 -33.92
C ILE A 323 20.85 -47.46 -33.22
N LEU A 324 22.08 -47.94 -33.03
CA LEU A 324 23.12 -47.19 -32.31
C LEU A 324 23.55 -45.90 -33.03
N PHE A 325 23.65 -45.94 -34.37
CA PHE A 325 24.04 -44.79 -35.18
C PHE A 325 22.85 -44.03 -35.76
N GLU A 326 21.63 -44.40 -35.40
CA GLU A 326 20.44 -43.66 -35.80
C GLU A 326 20.50 -42.24 -35.21
N PRO A 327 20.41 -41.19 -36.06
CA PRO A 327 20.65 -39.82 -35.64
C PRO A 327 19.84 -39.36 -34.42
N HIS A 328 18.59 -39.83 -34.32
CA HIS A 328 17.68 -39.46 -33.25
C HIS A 328 18.12 -40.03 -31.90
N PHE A 329 18.53 -41.31 -31.82
CA PHE A 329 19.07 -41.88 -30.58
C PHE A 329 20.41 -41.27 -30.20
N ARG A 330 21.31 -41.14 -31.20
CA ARG A 330 22.63 -40.54 -31.01
C ARG A 330 22.57 -39.09 -30.54
N TYR A 331 21.57 -38.32 -30.97
CA TYR A 331 21.34 -36.95 -30.50
C TYR A 331 21.17 -36.88 -28.98
N PHE A 332 20.36 -37.76 -28.38
CA PHE A 332 20.17 -37.76 -26.94
C PHE A 332 21.44 -38.20 -26.22
N LEU A 333 22.11 -39.25 -26.72
CA LEU A 333 23.31 -39.78 -26.06
C LEU A 333 24.44 -38.74 -26.04
N ILE A 334 24.78 -38.15 -27.18
CA ILE A 334 25.86 -37.16 -27.29
C ILE A 334 25.55 -35.89 -26.50
N ASN A 335 24.35 -35.33 -26.64
CA ASN A 335 24.05 -34.08 -25.94
C ASN A 335 23.83 -34.27 -24.44
N SER A 336 23.50 -35.47 -23.98
CA SER A 336 23.39 -35.79 -22.54
C SER A 336 24.74 -35.73 -21.79
N ILE A 337 25.87 -35.69 -22.51
CA ILE A 337 27.21 -35.52 -21.91
C ILE A 337 27.33 -34.21 -21.16
N ARG A 338 26.86 -33.11 -21.79
CA ARG A 338 26.96 -31.77 -21.21
C ARG A 338 25.98 -30.77 -21.80
N ASN A 339 25.70 -30.89 -23.11
CA ASN A 339 25.04 -29.83 -23.85
C ASN A 339 23.57 -29.65 -23.49
N MET A 340 22.81 -30.74 -23.27
CA MET A 340 21.41 -30.65 -22.84
C MET A 340 21.29 -29.90 -21.52
N ASP A 341 22.11 -30.24 -20.54
CA ASP A 341 22.10 -29.59 -19.22
C ASP A 341 22.39 -28.09 -19.38
N LEU A 342 23.42 -27.73 -20.13
CA LEU A 342 23.83 -26.33 -20.36
C LEU A 342 22.81 -25.52 -21.18
N VAL A 343 22.11 -26.15 -22.13
CA VAL A 343 21.12 -25.49 -22.97
C VAL A 343 19.82 -25.30 -22.20
N PHE A 344 19.31 -26.35 -21.58
CA PHE A 344 17.97 -26.34 -21.00
C PHE A 344 17.91 -25.82 -19.56
N ILE A 345 19.04 -25.73 -18.83
CA ILE A 345 19.06 -24.97 -17.56
C ILE A 345 18.64 -23.50 -17.77
N ARG A 346 18.84 -22.95 -18.96
CA ARG A 346 18.39 -21.59 -19.32
C ARG A 346 16.88 -21.44 -19.26
N CYS A 347 16.09 -22.51 -19.43
CA CYS A 347 14.62 -22.42 -19.36
C CYS A 347 14.14 -21.86 -18.01
N LYS A 348 14.74 -22.30 -16.90
CA LYS A 348 14.38 -21.78 -15.57
C LYS A 348 15.02 -20.42 -15.26
N GLU A 349 16.20 -20.13 -15.83
CA GLU A 349 16.88 -18.86 -15.60
C GLU A 349 16.18 -17.69 -16.28
N ILE A 350 15.69 -17.85 -17.52
CA ILE A 350 15.01 -16.76 -18.26
C ILE A 350 13.78 -16.24 -17.49
N LEU A 351 12.94 -17.15 -16.99
CA LEU A 351 11.75 -16.76 -16.23
C LEU A 351 12.11 -16.20 -14.84
N ARG A 352 13.11 -16.77 -14.16
CA ARG A 352 13.63 -16.19 -12.91
C ARG A 352 14.12 -14.76 -13.14
N ASP A 353 14.98 -14.55 -14.14
CA ASP A 353 15.60 -13.25 -14.38
C ASP A 353 14.54 -12.21 -14.74
N LYS A 354 13.49 -12.61 -15.48
CA LYS A 354 12.30 -11.78 -15.71
C LYS A 354 11.60 -11.39 -14.41
N ILE A 355 11.38 -12.33 -13.48
CA ILE A 355 10.78 -12.06 -12.17
C ILE A 355 11.67 -11.14 -11.32
N ILE A 356 12.97 -11.42 -11.23
CA ILE A 356 13.93 -10.61 -10.46
C ILE A 356 14.00 -9.18 -11.01
N ASN A 357 13.98 -9.02 -12.33
CA ASN A 357 13.95 -7.70 -12.97
C ASN A 357 12.64 -6.96 -12.67
N LEU A 358 11.49 -7.65 -12.68
CA LEU A 358 10.22 -7.06 -12.25
C LEU A 358 10.28 -6.62 -10.78
N PHE A 359 10.83 -7.43 -9.89
CA PHE A 359 11.05 -7.03 -8.49
C PHE A 359 11.95 -5.80 -8.36
N GLY A 360 13.06 -5.75 -9.10
CA GLY A 360 13.95 -4.60 -9.11
C GLY A 360 13.22 -3.32 -9.54
N ASN A 361 12.41 -3.40 -10.60
CA ASN A 361 11.59 -2.29 -11.07
C ASN A 361 10.56 -1.85 -10.01
N VAL A 362 9.86 -2.79 -9.37
CA VAL A 362 8.90 -2.50 -8.29
C VAL A 362 9.58 -1.79 -7.14
N THR A 363 10.71 -2.30 -6.65
CA THR A 363 11.44 -1.69 -5.53
C THR A 363 11.83 -0.25 -5.84
N VAL A 364 12.38 0.02 -7.03
CA VAL A 364 12.76 1.39 -7.44
C VAL A 364 11.53 2.30 -7.52
N ILE A 365 10.42 1.80 -8.09
CA ILE A 365 9.20 2.58 -8.25
C ILE A 365 8.54 2.89 -6.90
N ILE A 366 8.46 1.93 -5.98
CA ILE A 366 7.90 2.13 -4.64
C ILE A 366 8.70 3.18 -3.89
N ILE A 367 10.02 3.02 -3.80
CA ILE A 367 10.89 3.98 -3.12
C ILE A 367 10.77 5.38 -3.77
N GLY A 368 10.74 5.43 -5.11
CA GLY A 368 10.57 6.68 -5.85
C GLY A 368 9.22 7.37 -5.59
N LEU A 369 8.13 6.61 -5.52
CA LEU A 369 6.79 7.13 -5.25
C LEU A 369 6.63 7.55 -3.79
N GLU A 370 7.18 6.81 -2.84
CA GLU A 370 7.19 7.20 -1.42
C GLU A 370 7.95 8.51 -1.18
N LEU A 371 9.14 8.63 -1.79
CA LEU A 371 9.91 9.88 -1.75
C LEU A 371 9.12 11.02 -2.38
N THR A 372 8.43 10.77 -3.50
CA THR A 372 7.58 11.75 -4.18
C THR A 372 6.40 12.17 -3.29
N LEU A 373 5.72 11.24 -2.63
CA LEU A 373 4.63 11.52 -1.71
C LEU A 373 5.09 12.30 -0.47
N ALA A 374 6.28 11.98 0.05
CA ALA A 374 6.89 12.75 1.14
C ALA A 374 7.20 14.19 0.70
N ILE A 375 7.76 14.38 -0.51
CA ILE A 375 8.00 15.72 -1.07
C ILE A 375 6.69 16.48 -1.31
N ILE A 376 5.65 15.83 -1.86
CA ILE A 376 4.32 16.43 -2.03
C ILE A 376 3.76 16.87 -0.68
N THR A 377 3.91 16.04 0.36
CA THR A 377 3.47 16.37 1.72
C THR A 377 4.16 17.62 2.25
N LEU A 378 5.48 17.71 2.11
CA LEU A 378 6.25 18.90 2.49
C LEU A 378 5.86 20.13 1.66
N TYR A 379 5.60 19.93 0.36
CA TYR A 379 5.17 20.97 -0.55
C TYR A 379 3.77 21.51 -0.21
N ILE A 380 2.84 20.63 0.20
CA ILE A 380 1.53 21.03 0.76
C ILE A 380 1.76 21.92 1.97
N GLY A 381 2.63 21.48 2.89
CA GLY A 381 3.10 22.27 4.03
C GLY A 381 3.56 23.67 3.64
N PHE A 382 4.44 23.74 2.64
CA PHE A 382 5.03 24.99 2.17
C PHE A 382 4.03 25.92 1.46
N ILE A 383 3.24 25.42 0.52
CA ILE A 383 2.31 26.23 -0.30
C ILE A 383 1.08 26.70 0.47
N THR A 384 0.62 25.93 1.44
CA THR A 384 -0.64 26.24 2.13
C THR A 384 -0.38 27.02 3.41
N PHE A 385 0.50 26.53 4.29
CA PHE A 385 0.68 27.11 5.62
C PHE A 385 1.53 28.37 5.62
N PHE A 386 2.61 28.42 4.84
CA PHE A 386 3.47 29.60 4.81
C PHE A 386 2.74 30.82 4.22
N PRO A 387 2.05 30.71 3.07
CA PRO A 387 1.20 31.79 2.55
C PRO A 387 0.02 32.12 3.45
N LEU A 388 -0.57 31.15 4.15
CA LEU A 388 -1.64 31.41 5.12
C LEU A 388 -1.12 32.32 6.24
N LYS A 389 -0.01 31.93 6.89
CA LYS A 389 0.63 32.70 7.97
C LYS A 389 1.10 34.07 7.49
N LYS A 390 1.68 34.17 6.29
CA LYS A 390 2.12 35.44 5.69
C LYS A 390 0.94 36.35 5.39
N SER A 391 -0.12 35.82 4.78
CA SER A 391 -1.31 36.58 4.40
C SER A 391 -2.06 37.11 5.62
N THR A 392 -2.30 36.27 6.63
CA THR A 392 -3.00 36.69 7.85
C THR A 392 -2.21 37.72 8.63
N LYS A 393 -0.89 37.55 8.76
CA LYS A 393 -0.02 38.55 9.40
C LYS A 393 0.01 39.86 8.62
N LYS A 394 0.16 39.82 7.29
CA LYS A 394 0.17 41.03 6.44
C LYS A 394 -1.15 41.79 6.54
N ILE A 395 -2.28 41.09 6.45
CA ILE A 395 -3.62 41.69 6.58
C ILE A 395 -3.78 42.32 7.97
N SER A 396 -3.45 41.58 9.04
CA SER A 396 -3.54 42.07 10.42
C SER A 396 -2.64 43.28 10.66
N PHE A 397 -1.39 43.23 10.21
CA PHE A 397 -0.44 44.33 10.32
C PHE A 397 -0.93 45.59 9.59
N ASN A 398 -1.36 45.45 8.34
CA ASN A 398 -1.87 46.56 7.54
C ASN A 398 -3.12 47.20 8.15
N ALA A 399 -4.04 46.36 8.63
CA ALA A 399 -5.26 46.79 9.31
C ALA A 399 -4.96 47.56 10.60
N LEU A 400 -4.10 47.01 11.46
CA LEU A 400 -3.74 47.64 12.73
C LEU A 400 -2.86 48.90 12.52
N LYS A 401 -2.00 48.92 11.50
CA LYS A 401 -1.22 50.10 11.12
C LYS A 401 -2.13 51.28 10.78
N MET A 402 -3.30 51.04 10.17
CA MET A 402 -4.24 52.11 9.83
C MET A 402 -4.91 52.77 11.02
N LEU A 403 -5.00 52.09 12.16
CA LEU A 403 -5.47 52.72 13.39
C LEU A 403 -4.50 53.81 13.87
N LYS A 404 -3.21 53.76 13.50
CA LYS A 404 -2.23 54.81 13.83
C LYS A 404 -2.59 56.18 13.25
N CYS A 405 -3.48 56.25 12.25
CA CYS A 405 -3.97 57.52 11.73
C CYS A 405 -4.85 58.28 12.74
N LEU A 406 -5.37 57.63 13.78
CA LEU A 406 -6.18 58.27 14.83
C LEU A 406 -5.31 59.13 15.76
N SER A 407 -5.81 60.31 16.16
CA SER A 407 -5.12 61.18 17.12
C SER A 407 -5.10 60.56 18.52
N LYS A 408 -4.18 61.03 19.38
CA LYS A 408 -4.10 60.55 20.77
C LYS A 408 -5.39 60.84 21.54
N GLU A 409 -6.08 61.96 21.27
CA GLU A 409 -7.37 62.25 21.90
C GLU A 409 -8.44 61.22 21.51
N ASN A 410 -8.47 60.80 20.24
CA ASN A 410 -9.41 59.78 19.77
C ASN A 410 -9.18 58.44 20.49
N TYR A 411 -7.93 58.03 20.70
CA TYR A 411 -7.62 56.83 21.48
C TYR A 411 -8.06 56.94 22.93
N GLU A 412 -7.80 58.08 23.57
CA GLU A 412 -8.19 58.32 24.97
C GLU A 412 -9.71 58.30 25.15
N GLN A 413 -10.45 58.89 24.21
CA GLN A 413 -11.91 58.82 24.18
C GLN A 413 -12.41 57.37 24.05
N ILE A 414 -11.83 56.58 23.14
CA ILE A 414 -12.22 55.18 22.94
C ILE A 414 -11.88 54.34 24.17
N THR A 415 -10.66 54.44 24.70
CA THR A 415 -10.24 53.71 25.90
C THR A 415 -11.14 54.03 27.08
N LYS A 416 -11.48 55.30 27.29
CA LYS A 416 -12.37 55.73 28.38
C LYS A 416 -13.79 55.18 28.23
N ASP A 417 -14.34 55.17 27.02
CA ASP A 417 -15.66 54.55 26.74
C ASP A 417 -15.68 53.05 27.08
N TYR A 418 -14.62 52.31 26.72
CA TYR A 418 -14.51 50.90 27.10
C TYR A 418 -14.28 50.70 28.59
N GLU A 419 -13.57 51.60 29.27
CA GLU A 419 -13.38 51.57 30.72
C GLU A 419 -14.69 51.76 31.46
N GLU A 420 -15.49 52.77 31.07
CA GLU A 420 -16.82 53.03 31.62
C GLU A 420 -17.76 51.84 31.39
N LYS A 421 -17.73 51.23 30.20
CA LYS A 421 -18.51 50.00 29.90
C LYS A 421 -18.11 48.81 30.76
N ILE A 422 -16.81 48.64 31.01
CA ILE A 422 -16.30 47.58 31.90
C ILE A 422 -16.76 47.83 33.33
N GLU A 423 -16.57 49.05 33.86
CA GLU A 423 -16.98 49.44 35.22
C GLU A 423 -18.49 49.24 35.40
N THR A 424 -19.30 49.72 34.45
CA THR A 424 -20.76 49.57 34.46
C THR A 424 -21.18 48.09 34.47
N LEU A 425 -20.51 47.22 33.71
CA LEU A 425 -20.81 45.79 33.72
C LEU A 425 -20.36 45.10 35.02
N CYS A 426 -19.20 45.47 35.57
CA CYS A 426 -18.71 44.91 36.82
C CYS A 426 -19.58 45.34 38.01
N GLU A 427 -20.00 46.60 38.06
CA GLU A 427 -20.88 47.13 39.12
C GLU A 427 -22.28 46.51 39.06
N ASN A 428 -22.90 46.43 37.88
CA ASN A 428 -24.25 45.87 37.73
C ASN A 428 -24.35 44.37 38.02
N TYR A 429 -23.22 43.65 38.04
CA TYR A 429 -23.18 42.19 38.21
C TYR A 429 -22.22 41.73 39.32
N GLU A 430 -21.79 42.65 40.19
CA GLU A 430 -20.96 42.36 41.38
C GLU A 430 -19.71 41.51 41.09
N LEU A 431 -19.00 41.80 39.99
CA LEU A 431 -17.79 41.05 39.62
C LEU A 431 -16.58 41.53 40.45
N GLU A 432 -15.86 40.59 41.08
CA GLU A 432 -14.67 40.89 41.86
C GLU A 432 -13.44 41.07 40.96
N LYS A 433 -12.44 41.85 41.38
CA LYS A 433 -11.21 42.07 40.61
C LYS A 433 -10.43 40.77 40.33
N GLU A 434 -10.51 39.79 41.23
CA GLU A 434 -9.87 38.49 41.07
C GLU A 434 -10.49 37.65 39.93
N ASP A 435 -11.78 37.85 39.63
CA ASP A 435 -12.45 37.19 38.50
C ASP A 435 -11.96 37.71 37.14
N ILE A 436 -11.29 38.87 37.11
CA ILE A 436 -10.91 39.60 35.90
C ILE A 436 -9.43 39.35 35.52
N GLU A 437 -8.65 38.66 36.36
CA GLU A 437 -7.25 38.34 36.03
C GLU A 437 -7.15 37.44 34.80
N LEU A 438 -6.61 38.00 33.71
CA LEU A 438 -6.36 37.29 32.45
C LEU A 438 -5.36 36.16 32.68
N LYS A 439 -5.86 34.91 32.77
CA LYS A 439 -4.99 33.73 32.68
C LYS A 439 -4.36 33.70 31.29
N ASN A 440 -3.05 33.91 31.23
CA ASN A 440 -2.28 33.82 30.00
C ASN A 440 -2.44 32.42 29.38
N ASP A 441 -3.24 32.34 28.33
CA ASP A 441 -3.62 31.11 27.68
C ASP A 441 -2.45 30.55 26.85
N LYS A 442 -1.76 29.52 27.36
CA LYS A 442 -0.66 28.81 26.69
C LYS A 442 -1.09 28.08 25.40
N GLY A 443 -2.37 28.11 25.03
CA GLY A 443 -2.95 27.32 23.93
C GLY A 443 -2.44 27.59 22.51
N SER A 444 -1.69 28.67 22.24
CA SER A 444 -1.23 28.99 20.88
C SER A 444 -0.06 28.10 20.40
N LEU A 445 0.83 27.67 21.31
CA LEU A 445 1.96 26.78 21.00
C LEU A 445 1.48 25.37 20.65
N PHE A 446 0.49 24.87 21.39
CA PHE A 446 -0.05 23.53 21.22
C PHE A 446 -0.60 23.29 19.80
N LYS A 447 -1.20 24.31 19.17
CA LYS A 447 -1.75 24.19 17.80
C LYS A 447 -0.67 24.01 16.73
N ASN A 448 0.44 24.73 16.83
CA ASN A 448 1.55 24.57 15.89
C ASN A 448 2.23 23.21 16.06
N ILE A 449 2.28 22.71 17.30
CA ILE A 449 2.80 21.39 17.64
C ILE A 449 1.90 20.30 17.03
N ILE A 450 0.58 20.37 17.19
CA ILE A 450 -0.37 19.43 16.57
C ILE A 450 -0.18 19.37 15.06
N LEU A 451 -0.05 20.55 14.42
CA LEU A 451 0.15 20.62 12.98
C LEU A 451 1.45 19.92 12.55
N PHE A 452 2.55 20.21 13.23
CA PHE A 452 3.84 19.58 12.94
C PHE A 452 3.77 18.05 13.11
N PHE A 453 3.16 17.57 14.19
CA PHE A 453 2.94 16.14 14.41
C PHE A 453 2.05 15.50 13.33
N SER A 454 1.05 16.21 12.82
CA SER A 454 0.20 15.66 11.74
C SER A 454 1.01 15.36 10.47
N PHE A 455 1.98 16.20 10.13
CA PHE A 455 2.89 15.94 9.00
C PHE A 455 3.85 14.78 9.28
N ILE A 456 4.37 14.67 10.51
CA ILE A 456 5.22 13.54 10.90
C ILE A 456 4.44 12.23 10.80
N ILE A 457 3.19 12.20 11.29
CA ILE A 457 2.33 11.01 11.22
C ILE A 457 2.10 10.60 9.76
N ILE A 458 1.82 11.56 8.88
CA ILE A 458 1.66 11.33 7.45
C ILE A 458 2.94 10.71 6.83
N ILE A 459 4.11 11.30 7.10
CA ILE A 459 5.38 10.83 6.53
C ILE A 459 5.73 9.44 7.08
N ALA A 460 5.57 9.24 8.39
CA ALA A 460 5.76 7.94 9.02
C ALA A 460 4.84 6.88 8.42
N TYR A 461 3.58 7.24 8.14
CA TYR A 461 2.63 6.35 7.49
C TYR A 461 3.08 5.94 6.09
N ILE A 462 3.52 6.90 5.26
CA ILE A 462 4.04 6.63 3.90
C ILE A 462 5.18 5.60 3.98
N VAL A 463 6.15 5.81 4.88
CA VAL A 463 7.30 4.90 5.03
C VAL A 463 6.87 3.52 5.54
N ILE A 464 5.99 3.47 6.55
CA ILE A 464 5.52 2.19 7.13
C ILE A 464 4.74 1.39 6.08
N SER A 465 3.98 2.04 5.21
CA SER A 465 3.18 1.36 4.17
C SER A 465 4.03 0.64 3.11
N GLY A 466 5.28 1.06 2.90
CA GLY A 466 6.22 0.43 1.96
C GLY A 466 6.88 -0.84 2.44
N ILE A 467 7.10 -0.94 3.75
CA ILE A 467 7.91 -2.00 4.37
C ILE A 467 7.35 -3.41 4.06
N PRO A 468 6.05 -3.70 4.24
CA PRO A 468 5.50 -5.03 3.95
C PRO A 468 5.70 -5.47 2.50
N VAL A 469 5.59 -4.51 1.57
CA VAL A 469 5.77 -4.77 0.14
C VAL A 469 7.22 -5.18 -0.16
N LEU A 470 8.20 -4.49 0.43
CA LEU A 470 9.62 -4.83 0.30
C LEU A 470 9.99 -6.15 0.98
N GLN A 471 9.36 -6.47 2.11
CA GLN A 471 9.53 -7.76 2.80
C GLN A 471 9.02 -8.91 1.92
N THR A 472 7.81 -8.81 1.40
CA THR A 472 7.22 -9.83 0.50
C THR A 472 8.08 -10.06 -0.73
N ILE A 473 8.62 -9.00 -1.34
CA ILE A 473 9.55 -9.11 -2.49
C ILE A 473 10.80 -9.92 -2.11
N THR A 474 11.34 -9.71 -0.92
CA THR A 474 12.54 -10.40 -0.45
C THR A 474 12.23 -11.88 -0.17
N GLU A 475 11.14 -12.16 0.53
CA GLU A 475 10.69 -13.53 0.83
C GLU A 475 10.41 -14.34 -0.43
N VAL A 476 9.74 -13.75 -1.44
CA VAL A 476 9.48 -14.46 -2.70
C VAL A 476 10.76 -14.68 -3.52
N LYS A 477 11.75 -13.78 -3.45
CA LYS A 477 13.08 -14.03 -4.06
C LYS A 477 13.77 -15.21 -3.40
N ASP A 478 13.70 -15.29 -2.08
CA ASP A 478 14.28 -16.38 -1.29
C ASP A 478 13.61 -17.73 -1.61
N ILE A 479 12.28 -17.74 -1.74
CA ILE A 479 11.47 -18.87 -2.22
C ILE A 479 11.92 -19.33 -3.61
N ILE A 480 12.08 -18.40 -4.56
CA ILE A 480 12.54 -18.74 -5.91
C ILE A 480 13.97 -19.30 -5.87
N ALA A 481 14.86 -18.74 -5.05
CA ALA A 481 16.24 -19.17 -4.94
C ALA A 481 16.35 -20.59 -4.37
N ILE A 482 15.62 -20.90 -3.30
CA ILE A 482 15.62 -22.26 -2.71
C ILE A 482 14.96 -23.28 -3.64
N SER A 483 13.87 -22.92 -4.31
CA SER A 483 13.21 -23.78 -5.31
C SER A 483 14.16 -24.12 -6.47
N GLN A 484 14.88 -23.12 -7.00
CA GLN A 484 15.88 -23.34 -8.06
C GLN A 484 17.01 -24.27 -7.64
N LYS A 485 17.45 -24.15 -6.40
CA LYS A 485 18.54 -24.98 -5.87
C LYS A 485 18.04 -26.39 -5.56
N SER A 486 16.81 -26.52 -5.07
CA SER A 486 16.14 -27.80 -4.85
C SER A 486 16.03 -28.58 -6.17
N ILE A 487 15.63 -27.94 -7.26
CA ILE A 487 15.45 -28.61 -8.56
C ILE A 487 16.78 -29.00 -9.23
N ASP A 488 17.91 -28.40 -8.85
CA ASP A 488 19.23 -28.88 -9.30
C ASP A 488 19.52 -30.31 -8.80
N ARG A 489 18.94 -30.71 -7.66
CA ARG A 489 19.02 -32.10 -7.19
C ARG A 489 18.33 -33.05 -8.15
N LEU A 490 17.19 -32.67 -8.73
CA LEU A 490 16.46 -33.50 -9.69
C LEU A 490 17.32 -33.80 -10.92
N LEU A 491 17.95 -32.76 -11.48
CA LEU A 491 18.88 -32.90 -12.60
C LEU A 491 20.04 -33.83 -12.23
N ALA A 492 20.72 -33.58 -11.10
CA ALA A 492 21.85 -34.38 -10.66
C ALA A 492 21.48 -35.86 -10.42
N VAL A 493 20.34 -36.14 -9.78
CA VAL A 493 19.85 -37.50 -9.50
C VAL A 493 19.59 -38.28 -10.80
N ARG A 494 18.91 -37.65 -11.78
CA ARG A 494 18.66 -38.27 -13.10
C ARG A 494 19.94 -38.44 -13.90
N THR A 495 20.89 -37.52 -13.76
CA THR A 495 22.21 -37.65 -14.39
C THR A 495 23.00 -38.82 -13.81
N ILE A 496 23.05 -38.95 -12.48
CA ILE A 496 23.66 -40.10 -11.81
C ILE A 496 22.98 -41.39 -12.28
N GLN A 497 21.64 -41.42 -12.34
CA GLN A 497 20.91 -42.59 -12.82
C GLN A 497 21.36 -42.99 -14.22
N MET A 498 21.37 -42.05 -15.17
CA MET A 498 21.83 -42.34 -16.53
C MET A 498 23.25 -42.89 -16.58
N TYR A 499 24.19 -42.30 -15.83
CA TYR A 499 25.59 -42.69 -15.93
C TYR A 499 25.96 -43.97 -15.18
N THR A 500 25.19 -44.41 -14.19
CA THR A 500 25.36 -45.76 -13.62
C THR A 500 25.12 -46.86 -14.67
N TYR A 501 24.11 -46.68 -15.54
CA TYR A 501 23.85 -47.59 -16.65
C TYR A 501 24.96 -47.50 -17.71
N GLU A 502 25.42 -46.30 -18.05
CA GLU A 502 26.52 -46.14 -19.02
C GLU A 502 27.87 -46.66 -18.52
N VAL A 503 28.10 -46.71 -17.20
CA VAL A 503 29.28 -47.36 -16.61
C VAL A 503 29.30 -48.86 -16.89
N ILE A 504 28.15 -49.53 -16.97
CA ILE A 504 28.08 -50.94 -17.38
C ILE A 504 28.11 -51.06 -18.91
N ASN A 505 27.38 -50.20 -19.62
CA ASN A 505 27.31 -50.28 -21.08
C ASN A 505 28.68 -50.07 -21.75
N GLN A 506 29.55 -49.18 -21.23
CA GLN A 506 30.87 -48.89 -21.79
C GLN A 506 30.85 -48.69 -23.32
N ASP A 507 29.87 -47.91 -23.79
CA ASP A 507 29.63 -47.71 -25.22
C ASP A 507 30.73 -46.83 -25.85
N LYS A 508 31.74 -47.51 -26.41
CA LYS A 508 32.90 -46.89 -27.05
C LYS A 508 32.57 -46.12 -28.33
N SER A 509 31.33 -46.23 -28.84
CA SER A 509 30.91 -45.42 -29.99
C SER A 509 30.68 -43.96 -29.63
N VAL A 510 30.44 -43.67 -28.34
CA VAL A 510 30.19 -42.30 -27.85
C VAL A 510 31.17 -41.89 -26.75
N PHE A 511 31.51 -42.80 -25.84
CA PHE A 511 32.30 -42.46 -24.67
C PHE A 511 33.75 -42.91 -24.81
N LEU A 512 34.65 -42.10 -24.26
CA LEU A 512 36.01 -42.56 -23.98
C LEU A 512 35.99 -43.60 -22.85
N GLN A 513 37.02 -44.44 -22.80
CA GLN A 513 37.19 -45.39 -21.70
C GLN A 513 37.18 -44.65 -20.36
N ASP A 514 36.43 -45.17 -19.38
CA ASP A 514 36.23 -44.62 -18.03
C ASP A 514 35.56 -43.24 -17.95
N GLU A 515 35.17 -42.64 -19.08
CA GLU A 515 34.49 -41.35 -19.10
C GLU A 515 33.13 -41.37 -18.39
N PRO A 516 32.25 -42.37 -18.57
CA PRO A 516 30.98 -42.45 -17.83
C PRO A 516 31.21 -42.48 -16.32
N GLN A 517 32.24 -43.18 -15.86
CA GLN A 517 32.59 -43.27 -14.44
C GLN A 517 33.09 -41.93 -13.90
N ARG A 518 33.91 -41.20 -14.67
CA ARG A 518 34.35 -39.84 -14.32
C ARG A 518 33.17 -38.89 -14.19
N ILE A 519 32.24 -38.92 -15.14
CA ILE A 519 31.03 -38.07 -15.12
C ILE A 519 30.14 -38.43 -13.93
N LEU A 520 29.93 -39.73 -13.67
CA LEU A 520 29.19 -40.22 -12.50
C LEU A 520 29.77 -39.69 -11.19
N LYS A 521 31.09 -39.83 -10.97
CA LYS A 521 31.79 -39.32 -9.78
C LYS A 521 31.64 -37.80 -9.64
N SER A 522 31.70 -37.06 -10.74
CA SER A 522 31.51 -35.61 -10.75
C SER A 522 30.11 -35.21 -10.28
N HIS A 523 29.06 -35.86 -10.78
CA HIS A 523 27.68 -35.53 -10.39
C HIS A 523 27.30 -36.02 -8.99
N LEU A 524 27.92 -37.09 -8.49
CA LEU A 524 27.80 -37.47 -7.07
C LEU A 524 28.31 -36.35 -6.15
N ASN A 525 29.51 -35.85 -6.40
CA ASN A 525 30.08 -34.74 -5.63
C ASN A 525 29.21 -33.47 -5.75
N GLN A 526 28.64 -33.22 -6.95
CA GLN A 526 27.72 -32.10 -7.15
C GLN A 526 26.43 -32.25 -6.33
N LEU A 527 25.83 -33.46 -6.28
CA LEU A 527 24.63 -33.71 -5.49
C LEU A 527 24.90 -33.55 -3.99
N GLU A 528 26.04 -34.03 -3.50
CA GLU A 528 26.50 -33.82 -2.12
C GLU A 528 26.67 -32.32 -1.81
N LEU A 529 27.32 -31.58 -2.70
CA LEU A 529 27.49 -30.13 -2.55
C LEU A 529 26.14 -29.41 -2.49
N ILE A 530 25.18 -29.76 -3.37
CA ILE A 530 23.84 -29.14 -3.36
C ILE A 530 23.10 -29.45 -2.06
N GLN A 531 23.22 -30.67 -1.53
CA GLN A 531 22.64 -31.06 -0.24
C GLN A 531 23.20 -30.21 0.91
N ASP A 532 24.53 -30.05 0.95
CA ASP A 532 25.19 -29.23 1.97
C ASP A 532 24.84 -27.74 1.83
N GLU A 533 24.75 -27.23 0.60
CA GLU A 533 24.35 -25.85 0.32
C GLU A 533 22.92 -25.56 0.77
N LEU A 534 21.96 -26.46 0.50
CA LEU A 534 20.57 -26.32 0.92
C LEU A 534 20.40 -26.42 2.45
N LYS A 535 21.26 -27.20 3.10
CA LYS A 535 21.31 -27.34 4.55
C LYS A 535 21.90 -26.11 5.24
N THR A 536 22.97 -25.54 4.66
CA THR A 536 23.75 -24.46 5.29
C THR A 536 23.40 -23.05 4.81
N GLY A 537 22.73 -22.93 3.67
CA GLY A 537 22.46 -21.65 3.00
C GLY A 537 23.68 -21.09 2.26
N SER A 538 24.76 -21.86 2.08
CA SER A 538 26.01 -21.36 1.49
C SER A 538 25.91 -20.97 0.01
N TYR A 539 24.79 -21.29 -0.66
CA TYR A 539 24.48 -20.81 -2.01
C TYR A 539 23.98 -19.35 -2.04
N GLY A 540 23.84 -18.70 -0.89
CA GLY A 540 23.43 -17.30 -0.77
C GLY A 540 21.92 -17.09 -0.60
N GLY A 541 21.17 -18.14 -0.25
CA GLY A 541 19.73 -18.09 0.04
C GLY A 541 19.37 -18.74 1.38
N PRO A 542 18.07 -18.86 1.69
CA PRO A 542 17.60 -19.46 2.95
C PRO A 542 17.89 -20.97 3.02
N THR A 543 17.86 -21.53 4.23
CA THR A 543 17.88 -22.99 4.43
C THR A 543 16.47 -23.56 4.36
N PHE A 544 16.36 -24.88 4.16
CA PHE A 544 15.05 -25.54 4.24
C PHE A 544 14.36 -25.40 5.61
N ASP A 545 15.14 -25.24 6.69
CA ASP A 545 14.59 -25.01 8.04
C ASP A 545 13.83 -23.68 8.17
N ALA A 546 14.02 -22.74 7.23
CA ALA A 546 13.24 -21.51 7.16
C ALA A 546 11.79 -21.73 6.69
N TYR A 547 11.46 -22.93 6.19
CA TYR A 547 10.14 -23.26 5.63
C TYR A 547 9.49 -24.44 6.36
N PRO A 548 8.80 -24.21 7.49
CA PRO A 548 8.16 -25.27 8.28
C PRO A 548 7.13 -26.10 7.51
N LEU A 549 6.52 -25.53 6.47
CA LEU A 549 5.60 -26.21 5.54
C LEU A 549 6.22 -27.42 4.81
N LEU A 550 7.55 -27.59 4.88
CA LEU A 550 8.27 -28.72 4.29
C LEU A 550 8.66 -29.80 5.32
N ASN A 551 8.32 -29.63 6.60
CA ASN A 551 8.75 -30.56 7.64
C ASN A 551 8.28 -32.00 7.39
N ASP A 552 7.09 -32.19 6.81
CA ASP A 552 6.54 -33.50 6.50
C ASP A 552 7.49 -34.29 5.57
N VAL A 553 7.99 -33.64 4.50
CA VAL A 553 8.95 -34.24 3.56
C VAL A 553 10.38 -34.30 4.11
N LEU A 554 10.79 -33.29 4.88
CA LEU A 554 12.18 -33.12 5.28
C LEU A 554 12.55 -33.83 6.58
N LYS A 555 11.57 -34.09 7.45
CA LYS A 555 11.78 -34.59 8.82
C LYS A 555 10.94 -35.81 9.14
N GLU A 556 9.66 -35.81 8.78
CA GLU A 556 8.74 -36.90 9.16
C GLU A 556 8.83 -38.09 8.22
N GLY A 557 9.08 -37.82 6.92
CA GLY A 557 9.13 -38.86 5.90
C GLY A 557 7.73 -39.27 5.44
N GLY A 558 7.67 -40.09 4.39
CA GLY A 558 6.42 -40.45 3.72
C GLY A 558 6.63 -40.65 2.23
N CYS A 559 5.55 -40.87 1.50
CA CYS A 559 5.55 -40.79 0.05
C CYS A 559 4.82 -39.51 -0.34
N PHE A 560 5.48 -38.67 -1.14
CA PHE A 560 4.90 -37.43 -1.64
C PHE A 560 4.97 -37.40 -3.16
N ARG A 561 3.88 -37.00 -3.80
CA ARG A 561 3.74 -36.94 -5.25
C ARG A 561 3.00 -35.67 -5.65
N TYR A 562 3.39 -35.13 -6.80
CA TYR A 562 2.69 -34.03 -7.46
C TYR A 562 1.30 -34.49 -7.90
N GLU A 563 0.28 -33.64 -7.72
CA GLU A 563 -1.10 -33.95 -8.08
C GLU A 563 -1.21 -34.40 -9.55
N GLY A 564 -1.76 -35.60 -9.77
CA GLY A 564 -1.93 -36.19 -11.11
C GLY A 564 -0.87 -37.21 -11.53
N ASN A 565 0.17 -37.45 -10.72
CA ASN A 565 1.08 -38.59 -10.88
C ASN A 565 0.73 -39.69 -9.86
N ASN A 566 0.81 -40.96 -10.30
CA ASN A 566 0.54 -42.19 -9.55
C ASN A 566 0.42 -42.01 -8.02
N ASP A 567 -0.76 -42.34 -7.47
CA ASP A 567 -0.97 -42.31 -6.02
C ASP A 567 0.11 -43.11 -5.29
N CYS A 568 0.55 -42.59 -4.15
CA CYS A 568 1.46 -43.28 -3.23
C CYS A 568 0.96 -44.68 -2.83
N ASP A 569 -0.35 -44.91 -2.92
CA ASP A 569 -1.00 -46.20 -2.72
C ASP A 569 -0.61 -47.25 -3.77
N ASN A 570 -0.21 -46.82 -4.97
CA ASN A 570 0.23 -47.69 -6.05
C ASN A 570 1.73 -48.02 -5.99
N MET A 571 2.46 -47.48 -5.00
CA MET A 571 3.88 -47.72 -4.87
C MET A 571 4.16 -49.16 -4.40
N THR A 572 4.87 -49.93 -5.22
CA THR A 572 5.26 -51.30 -4.88
C THR A 572 6.60 -51.31 -4.14
N TYR A 573 6.58 -51.67 -2.86
CA TYR A 573 7.78 -51.90 -2.06
C TYR A 573 8.21 -53.36 -2.17
N ASP A 574 9.51 -53.58 -2.39
CA ASP A 574 10.09 -54.91 -2.51
C ASP A 574 11.43 -54.98 -1.77
N SER A 575 11.38 -55.61 -0.60
CA SER A 575 12.54 -55.81 0.26
C SER A 575 13.58 -56.77 -0.33
N SER A 576 13.25 -57.56 -1.36
CA SER A 576 14.16 -58.54 -1.96
C SER A 576 15.38 -57.92 -2.63
N TYR A 577 15.29 -56.66 -3.05
CA TYR A 577 16.41 -55.86 -3.55
C TYR A 577 16.72 -54.63 -2.68
N GLY A 578 16.18 -54.59 -1.46
CA GLY A 578 16.47 -53.53 -0.49
C GLY A 578 15.55 -52.31 -0.54
N PHE A 579 14.50 -52.27 -1.37
CA PHE A 579 13.54 -51.16 -1.38
C PHE A 579 12.33 -51.48 -0.48
N SER A 580 12.56 -51.45 0.83
CA SER A 580 11.49 -51.63 1.83
C SER A 580 10.63 -50.37 1.96
N LYS A 581 9.44 -50.51 2.57
CA LYS A 581 8.60 -49.36 2.92
C LYS A 581 9.33 -48.37 3.82
N GLU A 582 10.13 -48.85 4.78
CA GLU A 582 10.93 -48.02 5.67
C GLU A 582 11.91 -47.13 4.90
N ILE A 583 12.63 -47.69 3.92
CA ILE A 583 13.56 -46.95 3.07
C ILE A 583 12.81 -46.00 2.14
N GLY A 584 11.73 -46.47 1.50
CA GLY A 584 10.91 -45.68 0.59
C GLY A 584 10.05 -44.60 1.26
N THR A 585 10.06 -44.48 2.59
CA THR A 585 9.42 -43.37 3.32
C THR A 585 10.40 -42.56 4.14
N LEU A 586 11.71 -42.71 3.91
CA LEU A 586 12.71 -41.86 4.56
C LEU A 586 12.49 -40.39 4.16
N PRO A 587 12.80 -39.44 5.06
CA PRO A 587 12.85 -38.03 4.69
C PRO A 587 13.80 -37.81 3.51
N ILE A 588 13.46 -36.89 2.60
CA ILE A 588 14.13 -36.74 1.30
C ILE A 588 15.67 -36.60 1.38
N ASN A 589 16.18 -35.95 2.43
CA ASN A 589 17.63 -35.78 2.61
C ASN A 589 18.30 -37.10 2.99
N GLU A 590 17.66 -37.93 3.81
CA GLU A 590 18.16 -39.27 4.13
C GLU A 590 17.98 -40.23 2.95
N LEU A 591 16.88 -40.10 2.20
CA LEU A 591 16.66 -40.86 0.97
C LEU A 591 17.74 -40.59 -0.08
N ILE A 592 18.14 -39.33 -0.25
CA ILE A 592 19.25 -38.95 -1.15
C ILE A 592 20.60 -39.46 -0.61
N ARG A 593 20.84 -39.45 0.70
CA ARG A 593 22.06 -40.04 1.28
C ARG A 593 22.13 -41.55 1.06
N GLU A 594 21.02 -42.25 1.26
CA GLU A 594 20.91 -43.68 0.99
C GLU A 594 21.18 -43.97 -0.49
N TYR A 595 20.63 -43.17 -1.40
CA TYR A 595 20.93 -43.26 -2.82
C TYR A 595 22.43 -43.06 -3.12
N ILE A 596 23.04 -41.99 -2.61
CA ILE A 596 24.48 -41.71 -2.80
C ILE A 596 25.35 -42.85 -2.26
N TYR A 597 25.01 -43.39 -1.09
CA TYR A 597 25.70 -44.52 -0.48
C TYR A 597 25.68 -45.75 -1.40
N ASN A 598 24.50 -46.12 -1.91
CA ASN A 598 24.35 -47.25 -2.81
C ASN A 598 25.10 -47.05 -4.14
N VAL A 599 25.09 -45.84 -4.71
CA VAL A 599 25.86 -45.55 -5.94
C VAL A 599 27.37 -45.62 -5.69
N LYS A 600 27.87 -45.13 -4.54
CA LYS A 600 29.30 -45.25 -4.18
C LYS A 600 29.70 -46.72 -4.01
N ASN A 601 28.84 -47.55 -3.41
CA ASN A 601 29.04 -48.99 -3.32
C ASN A 601 29.03 -49.67 -4.70
N PHE A 602 28.13 -49.27 -5.60
CA PHE A 602 28.13 -49.72 -6.99
C PHE A 602 29.47 -49.44 -7.68
N ILE A 603 29.99 -48.21 -7.57
CA ILE A 603 31.29 -47.84 -8.15
C ILE A 603 32.41 -48.73 -7.59
N SER A 604 32.45 -48.96 -6.27
CA SER A 604 33.46 -49.83 -5.65
C SER A 604 33.34 -51.28 -6.13
N ASN A 605 32.12 -51.79 -6.28
CA ASN A 605 31.86 -53.15 -6.76
C ASN A 605 32.26 -53.30 -8.24
N TYR A 606 32.01 -52.28 -9.05
CA TYR A 606 32.46 -52.23 -10.44
C TYR A 606 33.99 -52.25 -10.54
N GLU A 607 34.68 -51.42 -9.75
CA GLU A 607 36.16 -51.40 -9.70
C GLU A 607 36.76 -52.74 -9.23
N LYS A 608 36.03 -53.51 -8.42
CA LYS A 608 36.42 -54.87 -7.98
C LYS A 608 36.08 -55.97 -9.00
N GLY A 609 35.47 -55.62 -10.14
CA GLY A 609 35.10 -56.58 -11.19
C GLY A 609 33.87 -57.43 -10.85
N LYS A 610 32.94 -56.92 -10.04
CA LYS A 610 31.67 -57.62 -9.74
C LYS A 610 30.82 -57.84 -11.00
N TYR A 611 30.85 -56.89 -11.93
CA TYR A 611 30.00 -56.88 -13.13
C TYR A 611 30.73 -57.42 -14.36
N VAL A 612 29.97 -58.02 -15.28
CA VAL A 612 30.50 -58.58 -16.52
C VAL A 612 30.97 -57.46 -17.45
N ASN A 613 32.25 -57.49 -17.83
CA ASN A 613 32.84 -56.54 -18.76
C ASN A 613 32.98 -57.18 -20.15
N VAL A 614 31.91 -57.16 -20.94
CA VAL A 614 31.92 -57.58 -22.36
C VAL A 614 31.92 -56.36 -23.28
N PRO A 615 32.57 -56.43 -24.45
CA PRO A 615 32.62 -55.29 -25.35
C PRO A 615 31.23 -54.99 -25.92
N PHE A 616 30.84 -53.72 -25.90
CA PHE A 616 29.59 -53.20 -26.46
C PHE A 616 29.64 -53.14 -28.00
N SER A 617 29.79 -54.29 -28.64
CA SER A 617 30.03 -54.41 -30.08
C SER A 617 29.13 -55.43 -30.80
N SER A 618 28.40 -56.27 -30.07
CA SER A 618 27.51 -57.28 -30.65
C SER A 618 26.17 -57.32 -29.91
N LYS A 619 25.10 -57.72 -30.63
CA LYS A 619 23.77 -57.90 -30.05
C LYS A 619 23.76 -58.88 -28.87
N GLU A 620 24.57 -59.94 -28.95
CA GLU A 620 24.76 -60.92 -27.88
C GLU A 620 25.32 -60.25 -26.62
N ASN A 621 26.42 -59.50 -26.75
CA ASN A 621 27.07 -58.84 -25.62
C ASN A 621 26.17 -57.77 -25.00
N ILE A 622 25.46 -56.99 -25.83
CA ILE A 622 24.47 -56.01 -25.35
C ILE A 622 23.34 -56.72 -24.60
N SER A 623 22.90 -57.89 -25.06
CA SER A 623 21.87 -58.68 -24.37
C SER A 623 22.35 -59.19 -23.01
N ILE A 624 23.60 -59.64 -22.91
CA ILE A 624 24.22 -60.06 -21.64
C ILE A 624 24.26 -58.89 -20.65
N ILE A 625 24.77 -57.72 -21.08
CA ILE A 625 24.79 -56.50 -20.26
C ILE A 625 23.38 -56.11 -19.82
N PHE A 626 22.44 -56.11 -20.75
CA PHE A 626 21.06 -55.70 -20.48
C PHE A 626 20.35 -56.63 -19.49
N GLU A 627 20.59 -57.94 -19.58
CA GLU A 627 20.06 -58.92 -18.64
C GLU A 627 20.72 -58.81 -17.26
N GLU A 628 22.02 -58.54 -17.19
CA GLU A 628 22.72 -58.28 -15.94
C GLU A 628 22.13 -57.04 -15.23
N VAL A 629 22.01 -55.92 -15.94
CA VAL A 629 21.42 -54.67 -15.42
C VAL A 629 19.96 -54.87 -15.00
N SER A 630 19.15 -55.54 -15.82
CA SER A 630 17.72 -55.74 -15.54
C SER A 630 17.48 -56.65 -14.32
N ASN A 631 18.41 -57.56 -14.02
CA ASN A 631 18.24 -58.55 -12.95
C ASN A 631 18.94 -58.15 -11.65
N ASP A 632 20.01 -57.36 -11.72
CA ASP A 632 20.80 -56.97 -10.54
C ASP A 632 19.98 -56.11 -9.55
N GLN A 633 20.19 -56.37 -8.26
CA GLN A 633 19.45 -55.75 -7.17
C GLN A 633 19.72 -54.25 -7.05
N PHE A 634 20.94 -53.79 -7.35
CA PHE A 634 21.29 -52.37 -7.25
C PHE A 634 20.48 -51.53 -8.24
N PHE A 635 20.34 -51.96 -9.50
CA PHE A 635 19.59 -51.19 -10.50
C PHE A 635 18.09 -51.14 -10.18
N LYS A 636 17.50 -52.22 -9.66
CA LYS A 636 16.11 -52.24 -9.17
C LYS A 636 15.91 -51.29 -7.98
N LEU A 637 16.84 -51.31 -7.03
CA LEU A 637 16.85 -50.40 -5.88
C LEU A 637 16.96 -48.96 -6.33
N GLN A 638 17.93 -48.66 -7.18
CA GLN A 638 18.17 -47.34 -7.74
C GLN A 638 16.96 -46.79 -8.47
N ASP A 639 16.33 -47.57 -9.36
CA ASP A 639 15.15 -47.12 -10.10
C ASP A 639 14.02 -46.72 -9.14
N SER A 640 13.83 -47.49 -8.07
CA SER A 640 12.79 -47.25 -7.05
C SER A 640 13.12 -46.02 -6.19
N LEU A 641 14.38 -45.87 -5.76
CA LEU A 641 14.85 -44.69 -5.02
C LEU A 641 14.76 -43.42 -5.85
N VAL A 642 15.18 -43.46 -7.12
CA VAL A 642 15.17 -42.30 -8.00
C VAL A 642 13.75 -41.85 -8.29
N ASP A 643 12.82 -42.77 -8.56
CA ASP A 643 11.41 -42.43 -8.72
C ASP A 643 10.86 -41.68 -7.49
N ASN A 644 11.21 -42.18 -6.30
CA ASN A 644 10.75 -41.58 -5.06
C ASN A 644 11.36 -40.20 -4.79
N ILE A 645 12.68 -40.07 -4.95
CA ILE A 645 13.39 -38.80 -4.83
C ILE A 645 12.82 -37.77 -5.81
N VAL A 646 12.54 -38.17 -7.06
CA VAL A 646 11.98 -37.26 -8.07
C VAL A 646 10.59 -36.77 -7.65
N GLY A 647 9.72 -37.67 -7.18
CA GLY A 647 8.38 -37.31 -6.71
C GLY A 647 8.41 -36.32 -5.55
N ASP A 648 9.25 -36.58 -4.54
CA ASP A 648 9.39 -35.70 -3.38
C ASP A 648 9.96 -34.33 -3.78
N LEU A 649 10.94 -34.28 -4.68
CA LEU A 649 11.51 -33.01 -5.16
C LEU A 649 10.50 -32.17 -5.95
N GLN A 650 9.63 -32.81 -6.74
CA GLN A 650 8.54 -32.13 -7.44
C GLN A 650 7.51 -31.58 -6.46
N TYR A 651 7.13 -32.37 -5.45
CA TYR A 651 6.24 -31.93 -4.38
C TYR A 651 6.81 -30.73 -3.62
N ILE A 652 8.07 -30.79 -3.18
CA ILE A 652 8.74 -29.65 -2.52
C ILE A 652 8.66 -28.40 -3.40
N ASN A 653 8.94 -28.53 -4.69
CA ASN A 653 8.93 -27.39 -5.59
C ASN A 653 7.54 -26.78 -5.72
N GLN A 654 6.51 -27.62 -5.88
CA GLN A 654 5.12 -27.18 -5.95
C GLN A 654 4.72 -26.43 -4.68
N VAL A 655 4.90 -27.04 -3.51
CA VAL A 655 4.46 -26.47 -2.22
C VAL A 655 5.17 -25.15 -1.92
N ILE A 656 6.48 -25.05 -2.21
CA ILE A 656 7.24 -23.79 -2.04
C ILE A 656 6.72 -22.71 -2.99
N MET A 657 6.48 -23.03 -4.26
CA MET A 657 6.04 -22.05 -5.26
C MET A 657 4.61 -21.58 -5.00
N GLU A 658 3.70 -22.48 -4.62
CA GLU A 658 2.34 -22.15 -4.19
C GLU A 658 2.33 -21.25 -2.96
N HIS A 659 3.25 -21.49 -2.00
CA HIS A 659 3.43 -20.59 -0.86
C HIS A 659 3.86 -19.18 -1.31
N GLY A 660 4.79 -19.07 -2.26
CA GLY A 660 5.19 -17.78 -2.86
C GLY A 660 4.03 -17.06 -3.55
N GLU A 661 3.18 -17.79 -4.28
CA GLU A 661 1.98 -17.23 -4.90
C GLU A 661 0.95 -16.75 -3.87
N SER A 662 0.78 -17.51 -2.77
CA SER A 662 -0.08 -17.14 -1.66
C SER A 662 0.40 -15.85 -0.98
N LEU A 663 1.71 -15.69 -0.75
CA LEU A 663 2.28 -14.46 -0.18
C LEU A 663 2.01 -13.25 -1.07
N LEU A 664 2.19 -13.38 -2.39
CA LEU A 664 1.87 -12.30 -3.33
C LEU A 664 0.37 -11.93 -3.31
N SER A 665 -0.50 -12.94 -3.24
CA SER A 665 -1.95 -12.73 -3.17
C SER A 665 -2.38 -12.04 -1.88
N GLN A 666 -1.86 -12.50 -0.74
CA GLN A 666 -2.11 -11.90 0.57
C GLN A 666 -1.60 -10.46 0.63
N MET A 667 -0.39 -10.21 0.12
CA MET A 667 0.17 -8.86 0.12
C MET A 667 -0.63 -7.90 -0.77
N SER A 668 -1.18 -8.36 -1.90
CA SER A 668 -2.10 -7.53 -2.72
C SER A 668 -3.36 -7.12 -1.94
N GLU A 669 -3.90 -8.00 -1.11
CA GLU A 669 -5.03 -7.70 -0.21
C GLU A 669 -4.61 -6.73 0.91
N GLU A 670 -3.47 -6.97 1.56
CA GLU A 670 -2.93 -6.11 2.61
C GLU A 670 -2.62 -4.70 2.10
N VAL A 671 -2.04 -4.56 0.90
CA VAL A 671 -1.84 -3.27 0.24
C VAL A 671 -3.18 -2.55 0.08
N THR A 672 -4.22 -3.25 -0.38
CA THR A 672 -5.58 -2.71 -0.52
C THR A 672 -6.12 -2.16 0.80
N ILE A 673 -5.97 -2.92 1.89
CA ILE A 673 -6.39 -2.52 3.24
C ILE A 673 -5.58 -1.31 3.74
N LEU A 674 -4.25 -1.33 3.58
CA LEU A 674 -3.36 -0.23 3.95
C LEU A 674 -3.74 1.07 3.22
N ILE A 675 -4.15 1.02 1.96
CA ILE A 675 -4.60 2.24 1.28
C ILE A 675 -5.89 2.78 1.87
N GLY A 676 -6.84 1.88 2.17
CA GLY A 676 -8.10 2.24 2.79
C GLY A 676 -7.88 2.97 4.13
N ILE A 677 -7.03 2.40 4.99
CA ILE A 677 -6.64 3.00 6.26
C ILE A 677 -5.96 4.35 6.03
N GLY A 678 -5.04 4.43 5.06
CA GLY A 678 -4.33 5.65 4.71
C GLY A 678 -5.29 6.76 4.31
N VAL A 679 -6.20 6.51 3.37
CA VAL A 679 -7.20 7.49 2.91
C VAL A 679 -8.06 7.98 4.07
N VAL A 680 -8.54 7.08 4.94
CA VAL A 680 -9.33 7.46 6.13
C VAL A 680 -8.50 8.33 7.08
N LEU A 681 -7.24 7.98 7.33
CA LEU A 681 -6.33 8.77 8.16
C LEU A 681 -6.12 10.18 7.58
N PHE A 682 -5.87 10.29 6.27
CA PHE A 682 -5.69 11.58 5.60
C PHE A 682 -6.95 12.45 5.66
N LEU A 683 -8.13 11.88 5.40
CA LEU A 683 -9.40 12.60 5.52
C LEU A 683 -9.67 13.05 6.95
N THR A 684 -9.29 12.24 7.95
CA THR A 684 -9.40 12.57 9.36
C THR A 684 -8.50 13.77 9.71
N ILE A 685 -7.24 13.77 9.26
CA ILE A 685 -6.32 14.90 9.47
C ILE A 685 -6.83 16.15 8.77
N ASP A 686 -7.32 16.04 7.54
CA ASP A 686 -7.89 17.18 6.82
C ASP A 686 -9.09 17.79 7.56
N PHE A 687 -10.03 16.94 7.98
CA PHE A 687 -11.24 17.39 8.66
C PHE A 687 -10.95 18.00 10.05
N PHE A 688 -10.13 17.35 10.87
CA PHE A 688 -9.92 17.77 12.26
C PHE A 688 -8.80 18.78 12.46
N VAL A 689 -7.73 18.72 11.67
CA VAL A 689 -6.55 19.59 11.82
C VAL A 689 -6.63 20.75 10.84
N PHE A 690 -6.66 20.45 9.55
CA PHE A 690 -6.53 21.48 8.51
C PHE A 690 -7.77 22.36 8.42
N ASN A 691 -8.95 21.77 8.26
CA ASN A 691 -10.21 22.51 8.18
C ASN A 691 -10.48 23.33 9.45
N LYS A 692 -10.14 22.79 10.64
CA LYS A 692 -10.21 23.54 11.90
C LYS A 692 -9.30 24.76 11.89
N MET A 693 -8.03 24.61 11.49
CA MET A 693 -7.09 25.72 11.39
C MET A 693 -7.60 26.82 10.45
N TYR A 694 -8.05 26.48 9.25
CA TYR A 694 -8.59 27.47 8.32
C TYR A 694 -9.83 28.17 8.88
N THR A 695 -10.72 27.43 9.53
CA THR A 695 -11.92 27.98 10.15
C THR A 695 -11.57 28.98 11.25
N GLU A 696 -10.61 28.64 12.12
CA GLU A 696 -10.10 29.55 13.14
C GLU A 696 -9.47 30.80 12.54
N LYS A 697 -8.67 30.69 11.48
CA LYS A 697 -8.08 31.86 10.81
C LYS A 697 -9.12 32.75 10.15
N ILE A 698 -10.20 32.18 9.62
CA ILE A 698 -11.35 32.95 9.11
C ILE A 698 -12.05 33.70 10.24
N LYS A 699 -12.22 33.08 11.42
CA LYS A 699 -12.81 33.70 12.61
C LYS A 699 -11.95 34.85 13.13
N GLU A 700 -10.63 34.66 13.22
CA GLU A 700 -9.68 35.72 13.57
C GLU A 700 -9.78 36.92 12.62
N MET A 701 -9.89 36.70 11.30
CA MET A 701 -10.08 37.81 10.35
C MET A 701 -11.44 38.50 10.50
N ASN A 702 -12.51 37.77 10.83
CA ASN A 702 -13.81 38.38 11.13
C ASN A 702 -13.76 39.25 12.39
N ALA A 703 -13.04 38.80 13.42
CA ALA A 703 -12.82 39.55 14.65
C ALA A 703 -12.02 40.82 14.38
N LEU A 704 -10.96 40.73 13.57
CA LEU A 704 -10.19 41.89 13.10
C LEU A 704 -11.08 42.93 12.42
N VAL A 705 -11.88 42.51 11.43
CA VAL A 705 -12.78 43.43 10.73
C VAL A 705 -13.83 44.00 11.69
N SER A 706 -14.38 43.20 12.60
CA SER A 706 -15.32 43.70 13.61
C SER A 706 -14.68 44.76 14.50
N PHE A 707 -13.43 44.53 14.94
CA PHE A 707 -12.65 45.46 15.74
C PHE A 707 -12.38 46.79 15.01
N LEU A 708 -12.01 46.76 13.72
CA LEU A 708 -11.82 47.99 12.93
C LEU A 708 -13.07 48.87 12.88
N PHE A 709 -14.25 48.26 12.83
CA PHE A 709 -15.53 48.97 12.79
C PHE A 709 -16.08 49.33 14.18
N LEU A 710 -15.38 49.01 15.29
CA LEU A 710 -15.75 49.44 16.64
C LEU A 710 -15.41 50.91 16.90
N VAL A 711 -14.58 51.51 16.04
CA VAL A 711 -14.27 52.95 16.11
C VAL A 711 -15.57 53.76 15.92
N PRO A 712 -15.91 54.68 16.84
CA PRO A 712 -17.11 55.50 16.73
C PRO A 712 -17.23 56.24 15.40
N PRO A 713 -18.43 56.32 14.78
CA PRO A 713 -18.64 57.02 13.52
C PRO A 713 -18.22 58.50 13.55
N SER A 714 -18.34 59.15 14.70
CA SER A 714 -17.90 60.53 14.95
C SER A 714 -16.38 60.71 14.74
N ILE A 715 -15.59 59.69 15.08
CA ILE A 715 -14.14 59.66 14.89
C ILE A 715 -13.80 59.29 13.44
N ILE A 716 -14.50 58.30 12.87
CA ILE A 716 -14.31 57.88 11.47
C ILE A 716 -14.54 59.05 10.51
N ASN A 717 -15.61 59.82 10.71
CA ASN A 717 -15.96 60.93 9.83
C ASN A 717 -14.97 62.11 9.90
N LYS A 718 -14.23 62.25 11.01
CA LYS A 718 -13.17 63.25 11.16
C LYS A 718 -11.84 62.82 10.53
N ASN A 719 -11.64 61.53 10.28
CA ASN A 719 -10.39 60.97 9.76
C ASN A 719 -10.57 60.38 8.37
N GLU A 720 -10.34 61.20 7.34
CA GLU A 720 -10.55 60.82 5.94
C GLU A 720 -9.70 59.61 5.52
N LYS A 721 -8.44 59.52 5.99
CA LYS A 721 -7.56 58.37 5.69
C LYS A 721 -8.14 57.06 6.22
N TYR A 722 -8.60 57.05 7.48
CA TYR A 722 -9.20 55.87 8.09
C TYR A 722 -10.54 55.50 7.44
N LYS A 723 -11.37 56.51 7.12
CA LYS A 723 -12.64 56.32 6.40
C LYS A 723 -12.43 55.71 5.02
N SER A 724 -11.49 56.24 4.24
CA SER A 724 -11.14 55.71 2.92
C SER A 724 -10.61 54.28 3.02
N PHE A 725 -9.82 53.96 4.05
CA PHE A 725 -9.39 52.60 4.33
C PHE A 725 -10.57 51.66 4.63
N LEU A 726 -11.57 52.08 5.41
CA LEU A 726 -12.76 51.26 5.67
C LEU A 726 -13.59 51.00 4.41
N GLU A 727 -13.64 51.96 3.48
CA GLU A 727 -14.38 51.84 2.22
C GLU A 727 -13.64 50.98 1.18
N THR A 728 -12.33 51.15 1.06
CA THR A 728 -11.50 50.46 0.04
C THR A 728 -10.89 49.15 0.54
N ALA A 729 -10.71 49.00 1.84
CA ALA A 729 -9.89 47.97 2.50
C ALA A 729 -8.42 47.95 2.07
N GLN A 730 -7.93 49.05 1.48
CA GLN A 730 -6.57 49.20 0.99
C GLN A 730 -5.80 50.23 1.81
N VAL A 731 -4.54 49.92 2.09
CA VAL A 731 -3.63 50.88 2.72
C VAL A 731 -3.20 51.87 1.64
N ILE A 732 -3.69 53.11 1.72
CA ILE A 732 -3.19 54.21 0.90
C ILE A 732 -1.91 54.70 1.58
N GLU A 733 -0.76 54.49 0.93
CA GLU A 733 0.54 54.96 1.43
C GLU A 733 0.68 56.48 1.35
#